data_AF-A0A075AHA8-F1
#
_entry.id   AF-A0A075AHA8-F1
#
_cell.length_a   1.000
_cell.length_b   1.000
_cell.length_c   1.000
_cell.angle_alpha   90.00
_cell.angle_beta   90.00
_cell.angle_gamma   90.00
#
_symmetry.space_group_name_H-M   'P 1'
#
loop_
_entity.id
_entity.type
_entity.pdbx_description
1 polymer ?
#
loop_
_entity_poly.entity_id
_entity_poly.type
_entity_poly.pdbx_seq_one_letter_code
_entity_poly.pdbx_strand_id
1 'polypeptide(L)'
;MLYNIRQFEYIRAGCHSAEFWISSLSGCTDIRTKLNYHILASRLEQFIMPAEMELLDVNSTARDVENYLERFDIWCLTKSDMDDKKLTAYFLHFVGKEAYTLIKNLVYPESPIDISYTALKNKVLQHFKPINFVAAERAKFNMLARSHSQSVRDFVLQLQTQAAKCDYGAQLEDQLRDRLIAGIQLPELQQKLLLCPDQKFQTIRKICEQYEDVKHVTKTEEAVLLNYSKRNNSRMRTNNKFKPRTDSRASNPSTRHFTDRNPNPMAQKFGKCESCGRNHSRYSCPHRRAKCFSCGKTGHIQLVCRRVDDEVDPLETASIVSIASDGSETFTHSSTDVEDIAAIQSVIERVNVASESLIEKRPEVRIKGLTYLLDAFRMHYLCLDESWNYSDTFFSGIENVLKKGKAQDQTLAAECLAVFAFQFDSQNIVECYARFLPVLDTALRDVTAPCAFRAACSVALAVFHFLTGHCEFVAPKDLMKSLESVFRGSCLKGDGKAPVLDPTVSAFHVSALRSWGLLYTLLTSYDAGPVGTALLPVVISLLQCANVDMRIMAGEIAALIYERIRAEVDERFKGPYYTDLVRLLNELATDGTKSRSKVDRKRQRQSFRELVDTVTHLGTAETTVNFGSEVLVLTSCTEHFYYDLLCCLLKGGMTRHLQENFQVRDLFDLGLPVVVSHSPLDRRALRDQRRLANLFACKLRTQKRGSHRDRRSNVVHQGDY
;
A
#
# COMPACT_ATOMS: atom_id res chain seq x y z
N MET A 1 51.19 -25.90 4.19
CA MET A 1 49.88 -25.22 4.38
C MET A 1 48.71 -26.15 4.02
N LEU A 2 48.70 -27.41 4.50
CA LEU A 2 47.63 -28.40 4.21
C LEU A 2 47.24 -29.26 5.45
N TYR A 3 47.78 -28.95 6.63
CA TYR A 3 47.57 -29.75 7.85
C TYR A 3 46.61 -29.12 8.87
N ASN A 4 46.24 -27.84 8.70
CA ASN A 4 45.37 -27.10 9.65
C ASN A 4 43.88 -27.12 9.31
N ILE A 5 43.47 -27.65 8.15
CA ILE A 5 42.05 -27.64 7.73
C ILE A 5 41.26 -28.78 8.41
N ARG A 6 41.88 -29.92 8.72
CA ARG A 6 41.22 -31.07 9.36
C ARG A 6 40.92 -30.92 10.86
N GLN A 7 41.47 -29.90 11.54
CA GLN A 7 41.12 -29.66 12.96
C GLN A 7 39.82 -28.87 13.13
N PHE A 8 39.39 -28.07 12.15
CA PHE A 8 38.18 -27.25 12.29
C PHE A 8 36.88 -28.04 12.14
N GLU A 9 36.85 -29.11 11.33
CA GLU A 9 35.67 -29.98 11.21
C GLU A 9 35.41 -30.82 12.48
N TYR A 10 36.45 -31.13 13.26
CA TYR A 10 36.31 -31.92 14.48
C TYR A 10 35.68 -31.15 15.65
N ILE A 11 35.79 -29.81 15.65
CA ILE A 11 35.27 -28.97 16.74
C ILE A 11 33.75 -28.80 16.65
N ARG A 12 33.17 -28.75 15.44
CA ARG A 12 31.71 -28.62 15.26
C ARG A 12 30.94 -29.92 15.55
N ALA A 13 31.58 -31.08 15.40
CA ALA A 13 31.00 -32.38 15.76
C ALA A 13 31.14 -32.71 17.27
N GLY A 14 32.06 -32.05 17.99
CA GLY A 14 32.40 -32.37 19.37
C GLY A 14 31.40 -31.89 20.43
N CYS A 15 30.58 -30.88 20.17
CA CYS A 15 29.70 -30.27 21.18
C CYS A 15 28.70 -31.25 21.81
N HIS A 16 28.21 -32.27 21.09
CA HIS A 16 27.33 -33.31 21.66
C HIS A 16 28.08 -34.40 22.46
N SER A 17 29.41 -34.40 22.48
CA SER A 17 30.23 -35.37 23.26
C SER A 17 30.86 -34.78 24.53
N ALA A 18 30.77 -33.45 24.73
CA ALA A 18 31.35 -32.78 25.89
C ALA A 18 30.69 -33.24 27.21
N GLU A 19 29.36 -33.38 27.22
CA GLU A 19 28.61 -33.91 28.37
C GLU A 19 29.02 -35.35 28.73
N PHE A 20 29.41 -36.16 27.74
CA PHE A 20 29.83 -37.54 27.94
C PHE A 20 31.21 -37.64 28.64
N TRP A 21 32.12 -36.71 28.35
CA TRP A 21 33.44 -36.67 29.00
C TRP A 21 33.43 -36.10 30.42
N ILE A 22 32.47 -35.22 30.74
CA ILE A 22 32.30 -34.67 32.10
C ILE A 22 32.03 -35.78 33.12
N SER A 23 31.31 -36.84 32.73
CA SER A 23 31.04 -38.00 33.60
C SER A 23 32.30 -38.84 33.91
N SER A 24 33.25 -38.91 32.97
CA SER A 24 34.32 -39.93 32.99
C SER A 24 35.63 -39.49 33.66
N LEU A 25 35.80 -38.21 33.98
CA LEU A 25 37.05 -37.66 34.54
C LEU A 25 37.01 -37.39 36.07
N SER A 26 35.92 -37.74 36.74
CA SER A 26 35.74 -37.64 38.20
C SER A 26 36.77 -38.43 39.03
N GLY A 27 37.48 -39.39 38.41
CA GLY A 27 38.52 -40.22 39.05
C GLY A 27 39.98 -39.76 38.86
N CYS A 28 40.26 -38.68 38.13
CA CYS A 28 41.65 -38.35 37.78
C CYS A 28 42.36 -37.48 38.85
N THR A 29 43.39 -38.04 39.48
CA THR A 29 44.14 -37.43 40.61
C THR A 29 45.38 -36.64 40.20
N ASP A 30 45.78 -36.62 38.93
CA ASP A 30 46.98 -35.89 38.48
C ASP A 30 46.76 -34.37 38.43
N ILE A 31 47.45 -33.68 39.34
CA ILE A 31 47.47 -32.22 39.52
C ILE A 31 47.97 -31.51 38.25
N ARG A 32 48.85 -32.13 37.46
CA ARG A 32 49.41 -31.53 36.24
C ARG A 32 48.35 -31.39 35.14
N THR A 33 47.45 -32.37 35.02
CA THR A 33 46.24 -32.28 34.20
C THR A 33 45.28 -31.21 34.69
N LYS A 34 45.02 -31.10 36.01
CA LYS A 34 44.14 -30.07 36.57
C LYS A 34 44.69 -28.65 36.38
N LEU A 35 46.00 -28.45 36.52
CA LEU A 35 46.65 -27.17 36.30
C LEU A 35 46.61 -26.78 34.81
N ASN A 36 46.94 -27.72 33.90
CA ASN A 36 46.79 -27.48 32.47
C ASN A 36 45.33 -27.23 32.07
N TYR A 37 44.35 -27.90 32.69
CA TYR A 37 42.93 -27.67 32.46
C TYR A 37 42.48 -26.29 32.96
N HIS A 38 42.92 -25.84 34.14
CA HIS A 38 42.65 -24.46 34.59
C HIS A 38 43.32 -23.39 33.71
N ILE A 39 44.52 -23.64 33.19
CA ILE A 39 45.21 -22.72 32.28
C ILE A 39 44.53 -22.72 30.89
N LEU A 40 44.03 -23.86 30.42
CA LEU A 40 43.25 -23.96 29.19
C LEU A 40 41.86 -23.36 29.35
N ALA A 41 41.16 -23.61 30.46
CA ALA A 41 39.85 -23.06 30.76
C ALA A 41 39.89 -21.53 30.90
N SER A 42 40.84 -20.97 31.68
CA SER A 42 41.00 -19.51 31.80
C SER A 42 41.45 -18.85 30.48
N ARG A 43 42.14 -19.57 29.59
CA ARG A 43 42.42 -19.11 28.22
C ARG A 43 41.21 -19.25 27.28
N LEU A 44 40.34 -20.24 27.48
CA LEU A 44 39.11 -20.42 26.70
C LEU A 44 38.02 -19.41 27.12
N GLU A 45 37.89 -19.11 28.42
CA GLU A 45 37.03 -18.06 28.98
C GLU A 45 37.34 -16.64 28.46
N GLN A 46 38.51 -16.43 27.85
CA GLN A 46 38.86 -15.18 27.17
C GLN A 46 38.29 -15.09 25.74
N PHE A 47 38.01 -16.23 25.09
CA PHE A 47 37.48 -16.31 23.72
C PHE A 47 36.05 -16.84 23.63
N ILE A 48 35.44 -17.24 24.74
CA ILE A 48 34.01 -17.52 24.82
C ILE A 48 33.25 -16.18 24.76
N MET A 49 32.48 -16.00 23.70
CA MET A 49 31.40 -15.00 23.65
C MET A 49 30.53 -15.17 24.91
N PRO A 50 30.31 -14.11 25.72
CA PRO A 50 29.33 -14.18 26.80
C PRO A 50 28.00 -14.65 26.20
N ALA A 51 27.29 -15.55 26.90
CA ALA A 51 26.01 -16.11 26.42
C ALA A 51 24.90 -15.05 26.21
N GLU A 52 25.18 -13.79 26.57
CA GLU A 52 24.29 -12.62 26.57
C GLU A 52 24.66 -11.59 25.48
N MET A 53 25.77 -11.76 24.75
CA MET A 53 26.21 -10.83 23.70
C MET A 53 25.89 -11.41 22.32
N GLU A 54 24.71 -11.07 21.81
CA GLU A 54 24.24 -11.38 20.45
C GLU A 54 25.09 -10.66 19.39
N LEU A 55 25.15 -11.21 18.18
CA LEU A 55 25.84 -10.60 17.04
C LEU A 55 25.17 -9.27 16.62
N LEU A 56 25.95 -8.33 16.10
CA LEU A 56 25.40 -7.08 15.57
C LEU A 56 24.75 -7.33 14.20
N ASP A 57 23.42 -7.27 14.15
CA ASP A 57 22.66 -7.26 12.90
C ASP A 57 22.85 -5.91 12.17
N VAL A 58 23.10 -5.99 10.86
CA VAL A 58 23.36 -4.81 10.01
C VAL A 58 22.08 -4.08 9.59
N ASN A 59 20.90 -4.65 9.84
CA ASN A 59 19.59 -4.05 9.57
C ASN A 59 18.96 -3.40 10.83
N SER A 60 19.62 -3.51 11.97
CA SER A 60 19.16 -3.03 13.27
C SER A 60 19.12 -1.51 13.37
N THR A 61 18.30 -0.96 14.27
CA THR A 61 18.17 0.49 14.39
C THR A 61 19.41 1.11 15.07
N ALA A 62 19.62 2.41 14.85
CA ALA A 62 20.71 3.14 15.50
C ALA A 62 20.74 3.00 17.04
N ARG A 63 19.58 2.79 17.67
CA ARG A 63 19.48 2.53 19.12
C ARG A 63 19.98 1.14 19.49
N ASP A 64 19.68 0.12 18.69
CA ASP A 64 20.08 -1.25 18.96
C ASP A 64 21.59 -1.43 18.75
N VAL A 65 22.15 -0.71 17.78
CA VAL A 65 23.59 -0.56 17.58
C VAL A 65 24.24 0.15 18.78
N GLU A 66 23.63 1.20 19.33
CA GLU A 66 24.10 1.85 20.57
C GLU A 66 24.04 0.90 21.78
N ASN A 67 22.93 0.18 21.96
CA ASN A 67 22.77 -0.82 23.02
C ASN A 67 23.80 -1.97 22.91
N TYR A 68 24.13 -2.41 21.69
CA TYR A 68 25.19 -3.38 21.45
C TYR A 68 26.57 -2.82 21.84
N LEU A 69 26.88 -1.60 21.42
CA LEU A 69 28.15 -0.94 21.75
C LEU A 69 28.30 -0.67 23.24
N GLU A 70 27.22 -0.29 23.93
CA GLU A 70 27.19 -0.13 25.39
C GLU A 70 27.38 -1.47 26.12
N ARG A 71 26.69 -2.54 25.69
CA ARG A 71 26.92 -3.91 26.20
C ARG A 71 28.38 -4.36 26.01
N PHE A 72 28.99 -4.04 24.87
CA PHE A 72 30.41 -4.33 24.61
C PHE A 72 31.35 -3.49 25.48
N ASP A 73 31.09 -2.19 25.67
CA ASP A 73 31.85 -1.34 26.59
C ASP A 73 31.77 -1.87 28.04
N ILE A 74 30.57 -2.23 28.51
CA ILE A 74 30.35 -2.84 29.83
C ILE A 74 31.12 -4.15 29.96
N TRP A 75 31.10 -5.01 28.93
CA TRP A 75 31.90 -6.24 28.92
C TRP A 75 33.41 -5.94 29.02
N CYS A 76 33.90 -4.91 28.34
CA CYS A 76 35.31 -4.52 28.41
C CYS A 76 35.74 -4.11 29.83
N LEU A 77 34.85 -3.48 30.61
CA LEU A 77 35.11 -3.15 32.03
C LEU A 77 35.29 -4.41 32.91
N THR A 78 34.84 -5.59 32.47
CA THR A 78 35.03 -6.86 33.21
C THR A 78 36.40 -7.51 32.99
N LYS A 79 37.24 -6.97 32.09
CA LYS A 79 38.51 -7.56 31.69
C LYS A 79 39.71 -6.74 32.21
N SER A 80 40.64 -7.40 32.90
CA SER A 80 41.96 -6.84 33.19
C SER A 80 42.88 -6.87 31.95
N ASP A 81 43.79 -5.90 31.84
CA ASP A 81 44.79 -5.77 30.76
C ASP A 81 44.26 -5.69 29.31
N MET A 82 43.23 -4.87 29.10
CA MET A 82 42.74 -4.47 27.78
C MET A 82 43.56 -3.29 27.22
N ASP A 83 44.43 -3.56 26.24
CA ASP A 83 45.07 -2.52 25.41
C ASP A 83 44.24 -2.23 24.15
N ASP A 84 44.51 -1.08 23.51
CA ASP A 84 43.72 -0.57 22.38
C ASP A 84 43.68 -1.54 21.18
N LYS A 85 44.73 -2.35 20.99
CA LYS A 85 44.79 -3.37 19.92
C LYS A 85 43.96 -4.60 20.28
N LYS A 86 44.03 -5.09 21.53
CA LYS A 86 43.15 -6.16 22.02
C LYS A 86 41.69 -5.74 21.95
N LEU A 87 41.36 -4.53 22.41
CA LEU A 87 40.01 -3.96 22.39
C LEU A 87 39.43 -3.96 20.97
N THR A 88 40.21 -3.48 20.00
CA THR A 88 39.88 -3.52 18.57
C THR A 88 39.70 -4.95 18.06
N ALA A 89 40.61 -5.88 18.42
CA ALA A 89 40.52 -7.28 18.01
C ALA A 89 39.27 -8.00 18.57
N TYR A 90 38.93 -7.78 19.84
CA TYR A 90 37.72 -8.34 20.45
C TYR A 90 36.45 -7.78 19.81
N PHE A 91 36.40 -6.47 19.55
CA PHE A 91 35.27 -5.85 18.85
C PHE A 91 35.05 -6.49 17.47
N LEU A 92 36.10 -6.57 16.65
CA LEU A 92 36.05 -7.18 15.32
C LEU A 92 35.73 -8.69 15.33
N HIS A 93 36.02 -9.38 16.43
CA HIS A 93 35.69 -10.79 16.60
C HIS A 93 34.22 -11.02 16.95
N PHE A 94 33.69 -10.23 17.89
CA PHE A 94 32.33 -10.41 18.44
C PHE A 94 31.23 -9.75 17.60
N VAL A 95 31.55 -8.71 16.82
CA VAL A 95 30.57 -7.96 15.99
C VAL A 95 29.87 -8.84 14.94
N GLY A 96 30.44 -9.99 14.58
CA GLY A 96 29.86 -10.94 13.64
C GLY A 96 30.21 -10.67 12.18
N LYS A 97 29.99 -11.67 11.32
CA LYS A 97 30.45 -11.69 9.91
C LYS A 97 29.93 -10.50 9.09
N GLU A 98 28.67 -10.15 9.25
CA GLU A 98 27.99 -9.16 8.42
C GLU A 98 28.42 -7.75 8.83
N ALA A 99 28.35 -7.42 10.11
CA ALA A 99 28.84 -6.14 10.61
C ALA A 99 30.36 -5.98 10.49
N TYR A 100 31.17 -7.05 10.56
CA TYR A 100 32.58 -7.01 10.18
C TYR A 100 32.78 -6.62 8.70
N THR A 101 31.93 -7.13 7.81
CA THR A 101 31.96 -6.79 6.37
C THR A 101 31.57 -5.32 6.16
N LEU A 102 30.56 -4.82 6.88
CA LEU A 102 30.21 -3.40 6.91
C LEU A 102 31.38 -2.54 7.40
N ILE A 103 31.97 -2.87 8.56
CA ILE A 103 33.13 -2.15 9.11
C ILE A 103 34.28 -2.11 8.10
N LYS A 104 34.59 -3.23 7.46
CA LYS A 104 35.63 -3.32 6.42
C LYS A 104 35.37 -2.37 5.24
N ASN A 105 34.12 -2.20 4.83
CA ASN A 105 33.74 -1.26 3.79
C ASN A 105 33.84 0.21 4.27
N LEU A 106 33.44 0.50 5.51
CA LEU A 106 33.51 1.84 6.13
C LEU A 106 34.93 2.36 6.37
N VAL A 107 35.95 1.49 6.33
CA VAL A 107 37.34 1.86 6.58
C VAL A 107 38.27 1.71 5.38
N TYR A 108 37.79 1.18 4.25
CA TYR A 108 38.61 1.00 3.05
C TYR A 108 39.25 2.33 2.61
N PRO A 109 40.57 2.37 2.28
CA PRO A 109 41.48 1.25 2.04
C PRO A 109 42.26 0.75 3.27
N GLU A 110 42.03 1.31 4.46
CA GLU A 110 42.71 0.89 5.69
C GLU A 110 42.22 -0.50 6.17
N SER A 111 43.04 -1.18 6.98
CA SER A 111 42.65 -2.45 7.60
C SER A 111 41.88 -2.19 8.90
N PRO A 112 40.74 -2.85 9.17
CA PRO A 112 39.98 -2.64 10.41
C PRO A 112 40.80 -2.84 11.70
N ILE A 113 41.80 -3.72 11.69
CA ILE A 113 42.63 -4.03 12.87
C ILE A 113 43.66 -2.93 13.21
N ASP A 114 43.95 -2.04 12.26
CA ASP A 114 44.93 -0.95 12.42
C ASP A 114 44.28 0.36 12.92
N ILE A 115 42.95 0.38 13.07
CA ILE A 115 42.15 1.53 13.51
C ILE A 115 41.65 1.26 14.93
N SER A 116 41.74 2.24 15.83
CA SER A 116 41.27 2.07 17.21
C SER A 116 39.77 1.76 17.29
N TYR A 117 39.39 0.95 18.27
CA TYR A 117 37.98 0.68 18.60
C TYR A 117 37.14 1.97 18.70
N THR A 118 37.68 3.03 19.33
CA THR A 118 37.01 4.33 19.44
C THR A 118 36.68 4.96 18.09
N ALA A 119 37.59 4.86 17.11
CA ALA A 119 37.37 5.34 15.75
C ALA A 119 36.41 4.42 14.96
N LEU A 120 36.50 3.09 15.13
CA LEU A 120 35.56 2.14 14.53
C LEU A 120 34.13 2.35 15.05
N LYS A 121 33.96 2.47 16.39
CA LYS A 121 32.70 2.78 17.06
C LYS A 121 32.05 4.03 16.48
N ASN A 122 32.82 5.10 16.32
CA ASN A 122 32.33 6.35 15.73
C ASN A 122 31.93 6.20 14.25
N LYS A 123 32.71 5.48 13.43
CA LYS A 123 32.36 5.21 12.02
C LYS A 123 31.07 4.37 11.89
N VAL A 124 30.91 3.36 12.75
CA VAL A 124 29.68 2.54 12.83
C VAL A 124 28.49 3.41 13.24
N LEU A 125 28.60 4.17 14.34
CA LEU A 125 27.55 5.08 14.79
C LEU A 125 27.18 6.11 13.73
N GLN A 126 28.14 6.67 12.99
CA GLN A 126 27.89 7.60 11.89
C GLN A 126 27.16 6.96 10.71
N HIS A 127 27.40 5.68 10.42
CA HIS A 127 26.69 4.95 9.38
C HIS A 127 25.20 4.78 9.73
N PHE A 128 24.90 4.38 10.98
CA PHE A 128 23.53 4.20 11.45
C PHE A 128 22.83 5.51 11.87
N LYS A 129 23.59 6.59 12.13
CA LYS A 129 23.09 7.95 12.39
C LYS A 129 23.51 8.91 11.27
N PRO A 130 22.82 8.89 10.12
CA PRO A 130 23.11 9.81 9.02
C PRO A 130 22.96 11.27 9.44
N ILE A 131 23.51 12.17 8.61
CA ILE A 131 23.49 13.62 8.84
C ILE A 131 22.04 14.08 9.12
N ASN A 132 21.86 14.86 10.19
CA ASN A 132 20.57 15.34 10.71
C ASN A 132 19.65 14.29 11.37
N PHE A 133 20.14 13.09 11.76
CA PHE A 133 19.37 12.08 12.51
C PHE A 133 18.51 12.66 13.64
N VAL A 134 19.13 13.45 14.55
CA VAL A 134 18.41 14.09 15.67
C VAL A 134 17.29 15.03 15.19
N ALA A 135 17.50 15.79 14.11
CA ALA A 135 16.49 16.67 13.56
C ALA A 135 15.34 15.90 12.90
N ALA A 136 15.63 14.78 12.24
CA ALA A 136 14.63 13.88 11.66
C ALA A 136 13.79 13.20 12.75
N GLU A 137 14.41 12.70 13.81
CA GLU A 137 13.69 12.08 14.93
C GLU A 137 12.85 13.11 15.71
N ARG A 138 13.35 14.35 15.89
CA ARG A 138 12.59 15.49 16.42
C ARG A 138 11.42 15.88 15.51
N ALA A 139 11.57 15.82 14.19
CA ALA A 139 10.47 16.05 13.26
C ALA A 139 9.38 14.98 13.42
N LYS A 140 9.75 13.69 13.46
CA LYS A 140 8.83 12.58 13.77
C LYS A 140 8.12 12.78 15.11
N PHE A 141 8.86 13.12 16.17
CA PHE A 141 8.28 13.44 17.49
C PHE A 141 7.25 14.57 17.39
N ASN A 142 7.60 15.67 16.72
CA ASN A 142 6.72 16.83 16.57
C ASN A 142 5.48 16.55 15.71
N MET A 143 5.47 15.47 14.91
CA MET A 143 4.30 14.99 14.15
C MET A 143 3.38 14.06 14.97
N LEU A 144 3.78 13.60 16.15
CA LEU A 144 2.96 12.70 16.96
C LEU A 144 1.70 13.39 17.50
N ALA A 145 0.55 12.81 17.15
CA ALA A 145 -0.77 13.15 17.68
C ALA A 145 -1.52 11.86 18.04
N ARG A 146 -2.36 11.92 19.09
CA ARG A 146 -3.10 10.75 19.59
C ARG A 146 -4.24 10.42 18.63
N SER A 147 -4.31 9.16 18.19
CA SER A 147 -5.47 8.68 17.43
C SER A 147 -6.73 8.67 18.30
N HIS A 148 -7.91 8.71 17.67
CA HIS A 148 -9.19 8.67 18.37
C HIS A 148 -9.41 7.36 19.15
N SER A 149 -8.84 6.25 18.67
CA SER A 149 -8.90 4.91 19.28
C SER A 149 -7.73 4.58 20.24
N GLN A 150 -6.63 5.33 20.18
CA GLN A 150 -5.43 5.08 20.99
C GLN A 150 -5.61 5.60 22.42
N SER A 151 -5.29 4.80 23.44
CA SER A 151 -5.38 5.27 24.83
C SER A 151 -4.38 6.39 25.12
N VAL A 152 -4.64 7.20 26.15
CA VAL A 152 -3.67 8.20 26.64
C VAL A 152 -2.37 7.54 27.07
N ARG A 153 -2.44 6.34 27.67
CA ARG A 153 -1.27 5.61 28.18
C ARG A 153 -0.35 5.15 27.04
N ASP A 154 -0.93 4.62 25.96
CA ASP A 154 -0.16 4.17 24.78
C ASP A 154 0.45 5.34 24.01
N PHE A 155 -0.28 6.46 23.93
CA PHE A 155 0.25 7.68 23.31
C PHE A 155 1.41 8.28 24.12
N VAL A 156 1.31 8.29 25.45
CA VAL A 156 2.41 8.71 26.33
C VAL A 156 3.62 7.79 26.14
N LEU A 157 3.43 6.47 26.04
CA LEU A 157 4.50 5.51 25.76
C LEU A 157 5.16 5.76 24.39
N GLN A 158 4.36 6.05 23.36
CA GLN A 158 4.85 6.40 22.02
C GLN A 158 5.69 7.68 22.03
N LEU A 159 5.21 8.74 22.72
CA LEU A 159 5.94 9.99 22.91
C LEU A 159 7.28 9.75 23.61
N GLN A 160 7.30 8.99 24.72
CA GLN A 160 8.53 8.67 25.46
C GLN A 160 9.52 7.85 24.61
N THR A 161 9.03 6.83 23.90
CA THR A 161 9.83 5.97 23.01
C THR A 161 10.52 6.77 21.91
N GLN A 162 9.82 7.74 21.32
CA GLN A 162 10.33 8.59 20.25
C GLN A 162 11.21 9.73 20.79
N ALA A 163 10.86 10.36 21.91
CA ALA A 163 11.67 11.41 22.54
C ALA A 163 13.07 10.90 22.94
N ALA A 164 13.18 9.64 23.33
CA ALA A 164 14.46 8.97 23.58
C ALA A 164 15.31 8.72 22.31
N LYS A 165 14.92 9.21 21.14
CA LYS A 165 15.75 9.29 19.92
C LYS A 165 16.11 10.74 19.53
N CYS A 166 15.51 11.71 20.22
CA CYS A 166 15.49 13.13 19.85
C CYS A 166 16.54 13.98 20.57
N ASP A 167 17.31 13.42 21.49
CA ASP A 167 18.36 14.11 22.26
C ASP A 167 17.88 15.47 22.81
N TYR A 168 16.79 15.48 23.57
CA TYR A 168 16.22 16.73 24.12
C TYR A 168 16.97 17.24 25.37
N GLY A 169 17.88 16.45 25.94
CA GLY A 169 18.63 16.79 27.15
C GLY A 169 17.72 17.32 28.27
N ALA A 170 18.07 18.49 28.82
CA ALA A 170 17.31 19.15 29.88
C ALA A 170 15.87 19.55 29.50
N GLN A 171 15.54 19.62 28.20
CA GLN A 171 14.20 19.99 27.72
C GLN A 171 13.25 18.80 27.54
N LEU A 172 13.68 17.56 27.86
CA LEU A 172 12.89 16.34 27.60
C LEU A 172 11.47 16.40 28.20
N GLU A 173 11.34 16.80 29.47
CA GLU A 173 10.04 16.90 30.15
C GLU A 173 9.16 18.01 29.56
N ASP A 174 9.72 19.15 29.15
CA ASP A 174 8.98 20.23 28.49
C ASP A 174 8.46 19.78 27.12
N GLN A 175 9.29 19.11 26.32
CA GLN A 175 8.91 18.63 24.99
C GLN A 175 7.87 17.52 25.06
N LEU A 176 7.99 16.61 26.02
CA LEU A 176 6.97 15.59 26.31
C LEU A 176 5.63 16.21 26.75
N ARG A 177 5.66 17.24 27.62
CA ARG A 177 4.46 18.00 28.00
C ARG A 177 3.82 18.67 26.79
N ASP A 178 4.58 19.49 26.07
CA ASP A 178 4.04 20.35 25.01
C ASP A 178 3.48 19.50 23.86
N ARG A 179 4.17 18.42 23.49
CA ARG A 179 3.69 17.48 22.47
C ARG A 179 2.50 16.64 22.94
N LEU A 180 2.39 16.30 24.23
CA LEU A 180 1.21 15.66 24.80
C LEU A 180 -0.02 16.58 24.73
N ILE A 181 0.10 17.84 25.20
CA ILE A 181 -1.00 18.83 25.15
C ILE A 181 -1.42 19.11 23.72
N ALA A 182 -0.46 19.34 22.81
CA ALA A 182 -0.75 19.62 21.41
C ALA A 182 -1.19 18.38 20.60
N GLY A 183 -0.82 17.17 21.05
CA GLY A 183 -1.16 15.90 20.40
C GLY A 183 -2.52 15.33 20.78
N ILE A 184 -3.12 15.79 21.89
CA ILE A 184 -4.48 15.40 22.28
C ILE A 184 -5.50 16.15 21.41
N GLN A 185 -6.09 15.43 20.45
CA GLN A 185 -7.15 15.92 19.56
C GLN A 185 -8.52 15.99 20.26
N LEU A 186 -8.59 16.62 21.45
CA LEU A 186 -9.82 16.83 22.21
C LEU A 186 -9.85 18.28 22.72
N PRO A 187 -10.55 19.21 22.04
CA PRO A 187 -10.50 20.64 22.36
C PRO A 187 -10.84 20.98 23.81
N GLU A 188 -11.84 20.32 24.40
CA GLU A 188 -12.24 20.51 25.80
C GLU A 188 -11.13 20.12 26.80
N LEU A 189 -10.48 18.97 26.57
CA LEU A 189 -9.38 18.51 27.40
C LEU A 189 -8.15 19.39 27.19
N GLN A 190 -7.82 19.73 25.94
CA GLN A 190 -6.72 20.62 25.62
C GLN A 190 -6.88 22.00 26.29
N GLN A 191 -8.09 22.59 26.26
CA GLN A 191 -8.38 23.83 26.98
C GLN A 191 -8.20 23.67 28.50
N LYS A 192 -8.64 22.55 29.09
CA LYS A 192 -8.44 22.25 30.51
C LYS A 192 -6.96 22.09 30.87
N LEU A 193 -6.14 21.49 30.01
CA LEU A 193 -4.69 21.32 30.21
C LEU A 193 -3.94 22.66 30.10
N LEU A 194 -4.32 23.51 29.15
CA LEU A 194 -3.74 24.86 28.97
C LEU A 194 -4.09 25.81 30.14
N LEU A 195 -5.21 25.58 30.81
CA LEU A 195 -5.62 26.32 32.02
C LEU A 195 -5.09 25.70 33.33
N CYS A 196 -4.29 24.62 33.27
CA CYS A 196 -3.74 23.99 34.45
C CYS A 196 -2.59 24.83 35.05
N PRO A 197 -2.57 25.11 36.37
CA PRO A 197 -1.51 25.91 36.98
C PRO A 197 -0.16 25.17 37.13
N ASP A 198 -0.14 23.83 37.16
CA ASP A 198 1.09 23.03 37.27
C ASP A 198 1.44 22.38 35.92
N GLN A 199 2.23 23.09 35.12
CA GLN A 199 2.66 22.70 33.77
C GLN A 199 3.85 21.73 33.80
N LYS A 200 3.74 20.64 34.57
CA LYS A 200 4.70 19.52 34.56
C LYS A 200 4.15 18.34 33.78
N PHE A 201 4.98 17.65 33.01
CA PHE A 201 4.58 16.48 32.21
C PHE A 201 3.86 15.42 33.06
N GLN A 202 4.40 15.08 34.23
CA GLN A 202 3.77 14.19 35.23
C GLN A 202 2.34 14.60 35.61
N THR A 203 2.08 15.90 35.77
CA THR A 203 0.78 16.43 36.19
C THR A 203 -0.20 16.45 35.02
N ILE A 204 0.24 16.93 33.85
CA ILE A 204 -0.52 16.90 32.60
C ILE A 204 -0.92 15.46 32.23
N ARG A 205 0.03 14.51 32.29
CA ARG A 205 -0.22 13.07 32.08
C ARG A 205 -1.36 12.56 32.96
N LYS A 206 -1.30 12.80 34.28
CA LYS A 206 -2.34 12.35 35.23
C LYS A 206 -3.71 12.94 34.91
N ILE A 207 -3.79 14.20 34.52
CA ILE A 207 -5.07 14.85 34.14
C ILE A 207 -5.65 14.20 32.87
N CYS A 208 -4.79 13.81 31.92
CA CYS A 208 -5.22 13.12 30.69
C CYS A 208 -5.73 11.70 31.00
N GLU A 209 -4.97 10.92 31.78
CA GLU A 209 -5.35 9.56 32.21
C GLU A 209 -6.68 9.59 32.99
N GLN A 210 -6.83 10.51 33.95
CA GLN A 210 -8.07 10.68 34.74
C GLN A 210 -9.27 11.11 33.87
N TYR A 211 -9.08 11.95 32.86
CA TYR A 211 -10.17 12.35 31.96
C TYR A 211 -10.63 11.17 31.10
N GLU A 212 -9.72 10.30 30.66
CA GLU A 212 -10.03 9.07 29.95
C GLU A 212 -10.81 8.09 30.85
N ASP A 213 -10.30 7.81 32.06
CA ASP A 213 -10.97 6.94 33.04
C ASP A 213 -12.41 7.42 33.36
N VAL A 214 -12.63 8.72 33.60
CA VAL A 214 -13.96 9.29 33.84
C VAL A 214 -14.89 9.17 32.63
N LYS A 215 -14.36 9.38 31.42
CA LYS A 215 -15.14 9.27 30.16
C LYS A 215 -15.51 7.83 29.81
N HIS A 216 -14.75 6.84 30.29
CA HIS A 216 -15.14 5.44 30.24
C HIS A 216 -16.32 5.14 31.18
N VAL A 217 -16.28 5.63 32.42
CA VAL A 217 -17.36 5.40 33.41
C VAL A 217 -18.70 5.99 32.94
N THR A 218 -18.73 7.23 32.46
CA THR A 218 -19.99 7.87 32.03
C THR A 218 -20.63 7.20 30.82
N LYS A 219 -19.83 6.72 29.85
CA LYS A 219 -20.32 5.90 28.73
C LYS A 219 -20.97 4.59 29.19
N THR A 220 -20.42 3.92 30.22
CA THR A 220 -21.04 2.72 30.78
C THR A 220 -22.38 3.00 31.47
N GLU A 221 -22.52 4.13 32.18
CA GLU A 221 -23.79 4.51 32.81
C GLU A 221 -24.88 4.86 31.78
N GLU A 222 -24.55 5.63 30.72
CA GLU A 222 -25.48 5.93 29.63
C GLU A 222 -25.96 4.66 28.91
N ALA A 223 -25.06 3.70 28.67
CA ALA A 223 -25.41 2.41 28.08
C ALA A 223 -26.36 1.57 28.97
N VAL A 224 -26.18 1.62 30.29
CA VAL A 224 -27.08 0.95 31.26
C VAL A 224 -28.46 1.61 31.28
N LEU A 225 -28.54 2.95 31.29
CA LEU A 225 -29.80 3.70 31.28
C LEU A 225 -30.61 3.48 29.98
N LEU A 226 -29.93 3.47 28.82
CA LEU A 226 -30.55 3.18 27.52
C LEU A 226 -31.11 1.74 27.44
N ASN A 227 -30.44 0.77 28.04
CA ASN A 227 -30.93 -0.61 28.11
C ASN A 227 -32.12 -0.79 29.07
N TYR A 228 -32.23 0.04 30.11
CA TYR A 228 -33.37 0.01 31.03
C TYR A 228 -34.68 0.49 30.34
N SER A 229 -34.61 1.53 29.50
CA SER A 229 -35.80 2.05 28.79
C SER A 229 -36.35 1.08 27.73
N LYS A 230 -35.46 0.37 27.00
CA LYS A 230 -35.85 -0.62 25.99
C LYS A 230 -36.58 -1.83 26.59
N ARG A 231 -36.31 -2.21 27.85
CA ARG A 231 -36.92 -3.38 28.50
C ARG A 231 -38.38 -3.17 28.93
N ASN A 232 -38.79 -1.94 29.22
CA ASN A 232 -40.16 -1.64 29.68
C ASN A 232 -41.18 -1.50 28.54
N ASN A 233 -40.78 -1.05 27.34
CA ASN A 233 -41.72 -0.85 26.23
C ASN A 233 -42.23 -2.14 25.55
N SER A 234 -41.67 -3.31 25.88
CA SER A 234 -42.10 -4.61 25.32
C SER A 234 -43.23 -5.29 26.09
N ARG A 235 -43.77 -4.69 27.16
CA ARG A 235 -44.79 -5.29 28.05
C ARG A 235 -46.08 -4.48 28.21
N MET A 236 -46.61 -3.89 27.13
CA MET A 236 -48.06 -3.66 27.01
C MET A 236 -48.48 -3.25 25.60
N ARG A 237 -49.15 -4.16 24.86
CA ARG A 237 -50.23 -3.83 23.91
C ARG A 237 -50.90 -5.08 23.36
N THR A 238 -52.08 -5.39 23.88
CA THR A 238 -53.09 -6.21 23.20
C THR A 238 -54.14 -5.32 22.54
N ASN A 239 -54.83 -5.90 21.55
CA ASN A 239 -55.89 -5.33 20.71
C ASN A 239 -56.70 -4.12 21.25
N ASN A 240 -56.88 -3.10 20.41
CA ASN A 240 -58.23 -2.88 19.84
C ASN A 240 -58.26 -1.98 18.60
N LYS A 241 -59.27 -2.21 17.75
CA LYS A 241 -59.65 -1.37 16.61
C LYS A 241 -60.53 -0.21 17.11
N PHE A 242 -60.43 1.00 16.54
CA PHE A 242 -61.55 1.80 15.98
C PHE A 242 -61.07 3.19 15.46
N LYS A 243 -61.81 3.74 14.49
CA LYS A 243 -61.81 5.16 14.02
C LYS A 243 -62.82 5.96 14.90
N PRO A 244 -62.89 7.33 14.94
CA PRO A 244 -62.89 8.22 13.77
C PRO A 244 -62.37 9.68 13.94
N ARG A 245 -62.70 10.53 12.94
CA ARG A 245 -62.51 11.99 12.77
C ARG A 245 -63.06 12.86 13.93
N THR A 246 -62.48 14.05 14.12
CA THR A 246 -63.02 15.42 13.79
C THR A 246 -61.99 16.48 14.28
N ASP A 247 -61.49 17.43 13.49
CA ASP A 247 -62.11 18.65 12.90
C ASP A 247 -62.03 19.90 13.83
N SER A 248 -61.95 21.10 13.22
CA SER A 248 -62.09 22.46 13.80
C SER A 248 -60.89 23.25 14.39
N ARG A 249 -60.54 24.30 13.63
CA ARG A 249 -60.42 25.74 14.01
C ARG A 249 -59.17 26.30 14.70
N ALA A 250 -58.62 27.32 14.03
CA ALA A 250 -57.52 28.19 14.43
C ALA A 250 -57.95 29.37 15.34
N SER A 251 -56.97 30.12 15.87
CA SER A 251 -56.88 31.58 15.65
C SER A 251 -55.51 32.19 16.04
N ASN A 252 -55.04 33.13 15.20
CA ASN A 252 -54.00 34.16 15.42
C ASN A 252 -54.51 35.25 16.42
N PRO A 253 -53.83 36.38 16.79
CA PRO A 253 -52.74 37.15 16.12
C PRO A 253 -51.68 37.74 17.12
N SER A 254 -50.91 38.85 16.97
CA SER A 254 -50.78 39.90 15.94
C SER A 254 -49.49 40.79 16.09
N THR A 255 -48.81 41.13 14.97
CA THR A 255 -48.14 42.46 14.69
C THR A 255 -46.99 43.00 15.60
N ARG A 256 -46.10 43.97 15.21
CA ARG A 256 -46.04 45.01 14.15
C ARG A 256 -44.57 45.41 13.77
N HIS A 257 -44.40 45.88 12.52
CA HIS A 257 -43.39 46.76 11.84
C HIS A 257 -42.20 47.43 12.61
N PHE A 258 -41.05 47.78 12.00
CA PHE A 258 -40.87 48.75 10.89
C PHE A 258 -39.53 48.63 10.08
N THR A 259 -39.61 48.74 8.74
CA THR A 259 -38.67 49.34 7.72
C THR A 259 -37.14 49.03 7.70
N ASP A 260 -36.40 49.03 6.57
CA ASP A 260 -36.66 49.52 5.19
C ASP A 260 -35.86 48.74 4.10
N ARG A 261 -36.18 49.00 2.82
CA ARG A 261 -35.44 48.79 1.55
C ARG A 261 -35.50 47.43 0.84
N ASN A 262 -36.46 47.40 -0.08
CA ASN A 262 -36.56 46.51 -1.25
C ASN A 262 -35.46 46.83 -2.29
N PRO A 263 -35.11 45.90 -3.21
CA PRO A 263 -35.82 45.95 -4.49
C PRO A 263 -36.26 44.60 -5.11
N ASN A 264 -37.49 44.64 -5.64
CA ASN A 264 -38.05 43.83 -6.73
C ASN A 264 -38.34 42.32 -6.49
N PRO A 265 -39.52 41.98 -5.90
CA PRO A 265 -39.92 40.61 -5.61
C PRO A 265 -40.73 39.93 -6.74
N MET A 266 -40.06 39.48 -7.82
CA MET A 266 -40.73 38.65 -8.85
C MET A 266 -39.89 37.43 -9.32
N ALA A 267 -38.70 37.23 -8.77
CA ALA A 267 -37.79 36.13 -9.16
C ALA A 267 -37.92 34.84 -8.31
N GLN A 268 -38.78 34.81 -7.29
CA GLN A 268 -38.67 33.87 -6.17
C GLN A 268 -39.88 32.92 -5.98
N LYS A 269 -40.54 32.52 -7.09
CA LYS A 269 -41.69 31.57 -7.05
C LYS A 269 -41.55 30.31 -7.91
N PHE A 270 -40.43 30.10 -8.59
CA PHE A 270 -40.18 28.89 -9.38
C PHE A 270 -38.76 28.37 -9.15
N GLY A 271 -38.65 27.08 -8.79
CA GLY A 271 -37.36 26.38 -8.70
C GLY A 271 -36.73 26.09 -10.07
N LYS A 272 -35.61 25.35 -10.06
CA LYS A 272 -34.91 24.93 -11.28
C LYS A 272 -35.84 24.08 -12.16
N CYS A 273 -36.02 24.49 -13.41
CA CYS A 273 -36.88 23.81 -14.37
C CYS A 273 -36.33 22.42 -14.74
N GLU A 274 -37.13 21.36 -14.56
CA GLU A 274 -36.75 19.97 -14.86
C GLU A 274 -36.39 19.72 -16.34
N SER A 275 -36.79 20.61 -17.25
CA SER A 275 -36.52 20.46 -18.69
C SER A 275 -35.21 21.12 -19.16
N CYS A 276 -34.62 22.04 -18.40
CA CYS A 276 -33.41 22.78 -18.81
C CYS A 276 -32.53 23.38 -17.69
N GLY A 277 -32.87 23.20 -16.40
CA GLY A 277 -32.08 23.63 -15.24
C GLY A 277 -32.22 25.10 -14.81
N ARG A 278 -32.83 25.98 -15.62
CA ARG A 278 -33.01 27.42 -15.31
C ARG A 278 -34.25 27.68 -14.45
N ASN A 279 -34.27 28.75 -13.66
CA ASN A 279 -35.40 29.10 -12.80
C ASN A 279 -36.58 29.67 -13.61
N HIS A 280 -37.59 28.84 -13.88
CA HIS A 280 -38.91 29.21 -14.41
C HIS A 280 -39.86 28.01 -14.34
N SER A 281 -41.16 28.26 -14.49
CA SER A 281 -42.17 27.19 -14.58
C SER A 281 -41.90 26.25 -15.75
N ARG A 282 -41.98 24.93 -15.54
CA ARG A 282 -41.84 23.93 -16.61
C ARG A 282 -42.83 24.16 -17.77
N TYR A 283 -44.00 24.75 -17.47
CA TYR A 283 -44.99 25.10 -18.49
C TYR A 283 -44.53 26.22 -19.43
N SER A 284 -43.72 27.18 -18.98
CA SER A 284 -43.15 28.24 -19.83
C SER A 284 -41.80 27.88 -20.46
N CYS A 285 -41.27 26.68 -20.23
CA CYS A 285 -39.97 26.26 -20.75
C CYS A 285 -40.01 25.97 -22.26
N PRO A 286 -39.16 26.60 -23.10
CA PRO A 286 -39.02 26.27 -24.51
C PRO A 286 -38.65 24.79 -24.74
N HIS A 287 -37.85 24.22 -23.84
CA HIS A 287 -37.35 22.85 -23.93
C HIS A 287 -38.30 21.80 -23.32
N ARG A 288 -39.52 22.17 -22.91
CA ARG A 288 -40.51 21.24 -22.28
C ARG A 288 -40.91 20.04 -23.14
N ARG A 289 -40.64 20.07 -24.45
CA ARG A 289 -40.84 18.98 -25.42
C ARG A 289 -39.56 18.56 -26.16
N ALA A 290 -38.39 19.08 -25.76
CA ALA A 290 -37.12 18.72 -26.38
C ALA A 290 -36.80 17.22 -26.17
N LYS A 291 -36.16 16.58 -27.15
CA LYS A 291 -35.67 15.21 -27.06
C LYS A 291 -34.24 15.23 -26.52
N CYS A 292 -33.96 14.48 -25.46
CA CYS A 292 -32.64 14.40 -24.87
C CYS A 292 -31.68 13.62 -25.80
N PHE A 293 -30.49 14.17 -26.05
CA PHE A 293 -29.49 13.53 -26.92
C PHE A 293 -28.83 12.29 -26.27
N SER A 294 -28.71 12.23 -24.94
CA SER A 294 -28.11 11.08 -24.25
C SER A 294 -29.06 9.88 -24.08
N CYS A 295 -30.32 10.12 -23.69
CA CYS A 295 -31.26 9.02 -23.38
C CYS A 295 -32.43 8.89 -24.37
N GLY A 296 -32.52 9.75 -25.38
CA GLY A 296 -33.56 9.71 -26.42
C GLY A 296 -34.98 10.08 -25.95
N LYS A 297 -35.24 10.29 -24.66
CA LYS A 297 -36.58 10.60 -24.11
C LYS A 297 -36.93 12.08 -24.28
N THR A 298 -38.21 12.38 -24.48
CA THR A 298 -38.72 13.76 -24.61
C THR A 298 -39.05 14.38 -23.25
N GLY A 299 -38.87 15.69 -23.15
CA GLY A 299 -39.23 16.50 -21.98
C GLY A 299 -38.05 17.09 -21.18
N HIS A 300 -36.81 16.81 -21.59
CA HIS A 300 -35.60 17.38 -21.00
C HIS A 300 -34.42 17.39 -21.98
N ILE A 301 -33.38 18.17 -21.68
CA ILE A 301 -32.11 18.22 -22.43
C ILE A 301 -31.00 17.46 -21.70
N GLN A 302 -29.92 17.14 -22.41
CA GLN A 302 -28.75 16.41 -21.90
C GLN A 302 -28.19 16.97 -20.58
N LEU A 303 -28.13 18.30 -20.43
CA LEU A 303 -27.64 19.00 -19.23
C LEU A 303 -28.34 18.61 -17.91
N VAL A 304 -29.57 18.08 -17.98
CA VAL A 304 -30.36 17.64 -16.82
C VAL A 304 -30.79 16.18 -16.91
N CYS A 305 -30.12 15.39 -17.76
CA CYS A 305 -30.36 13.95 -17.86
C CYS A 305 -29.86 13.23 -16.61
N ARG A 306 -30.61 12.24 -16.14
CA ARG A 306 -30.28 11.42 -14.95
C ARG A 306 -29.94 9.96 -15.30
N ARG A 307 -29.57 9.68 -16.55
CA ARG A 307 -29.03 8.37 -16.92
C ARG A 307 -27.54 8.36 -16.56
N VAL A 308 -27.15 7.40 -15.73
CA VAL A 308 -25.75 6.98 -15.60
C VAL A 308 -25.50 5.99 -16.74
N ASP A 309 -24.43 6.19 -17.49
CA ASP A 309 -24.09 5.30 -18.62
C ASP A 309 -23.19 4.16 -18.09
N ASP A 310 -23.82 3.03 -17.79
CA ASP A 310 -23.15 1.76 -17.52
C ASP A 310 -22.62 1.16 -18.84
N GLU A 311 -21.45 1.62 -19.29
CA GLU A 311 -20.43 0.87 -20.07
C GLU A 311 -19.28 1.82 -20.44
N VAL A 312 -18.13 1.68 -19.75
CA VAL A 312 -16.86 2.34 -20.12
C VAL A 312 -15.74 1.30 -20.10
N ASP A 313 -15.04 1.19 -21.23
CA ASP A 313 -13.89 0.31 -21.44
C ASP A 313 -12.72 0.73 -20.51
N PRO A 314 -12.11 -0.18 -19.74
CA PRO A 314 -11.04 0.14 -18.78
C PRO A 314 -9.88 0.98 -19.33
N LEU A 315 -9.63 0.94 -20.64
CA LEU A 315 -8.46 1.58 -21.25
C LEU A 315 -8.61 3.05 -21.68
N GLU A 316 -9.81 3.64 -21.68
CA GLU A 316 -9.89 5.10 -21.84
C GLU A 316 -9.48 5.87 -20.57
N THR A 317 -9.54 5.21 -19.40
CA THR A 317 -9.11 5.76 -18.11
C THR A 317 -7.65 6.22 -18.11
N ALA A 318 -6.77 5.53 -18.86
CA ALA A 318 -5.33 5.83 -18.93
C ALA A 318 -4.96 6.98 -19.90
N SER A 319 -5.87 7.48 -20.73
CA SER A 319 -5.56 8.54 -21.73
C SER A 319 -6.43 9.79 -21.63
N ILE A 320 -7.48 9.81 -20.81
CA ILE A 320 -8.35 10.99 -20.63
C ILE A 320 -7.83 11.95 -19.53
N VAL A 321 -7.02 11.45 -18.58
CA VAL A 321 -6.50 12.24 -17.43
C VAL A 321 -5.63 13.44 -17.85
N SER A 322 -5.05 13.44 -19.05
CA SER A 322 -4.15 14.51 -19.50
C SER A 322 -4.82 15.68 -20.25
N ILE A 323 -6.13 15.63 -20.58
CA ILE A 323 -6.78 16.66 -21.43
C ILE A 323 -8.07 17.25 -20.85
N ALA A 324 -8.77 16.59 -19.92
CA ALA A 324 -9.99 17.11 -19.31
C ALA A 324 -9.75 18.09 -18.14
N SER A 325 -8.92 19.12 -18.35
CA SER A 325 -8.88 20.29 -17.45
C SER A 325 -9.77 21.40 -18.02
N ASP A 326 -11.09 21.23 -17.89
CA ASP A 326 -12.03 22.34 -18.01
C ASP A 326 -13.14 22.24 -16.96
N GLY A 327 -13.56 23.40 -16.44
CA GLY A 327 -14.07 23.50 -15.07
C GLY A 327 -15.51 23.03 -14.86
N SER A 328 -15.70 22.00 -14.04
CA SER A 328 -16.95 21.77 -13.30
C SER A 328 -16.68 21.09 -11.95
N GLU A 329 -16.12 21.83 -11.00
CA GLU A 329 -16.17 21.44 -9.58
C GLU A 329 -17.65 21.42 -9.12
N THR A 330 -18.28 20.25 -9.14
CA THR A 330 -19.53 20.04 -8.39
C THR A 330 -19.22 20.13 -6.90
N PHE A 331 -19.65 21.24 -6.30
CA PHE A 331 -19.49 21.54 -4.88
C PHE A 331 -19.99 20.39 -4.00
N THR A 332 -19.07 19.69 -3.33
CA THR A 332 -19.33 19.14 -2.00
C THR A 332 -19.04 20.24 -0.98
N HIS A 333 -20.00 20.49 -0.09
CA HIS A 333 -19.77 21.39 1.04
C HIS A 333 -18.84 20.68 2.02
N SER A 334 -17.73 21.32 2.40
CA SER A 334 -16.90 20.86 3.52
C SER A 334 -17.60 21.21 4.83
N SER A 335 -18.68 20.49 5.12
CA SER A 335 -19.40 20.49 6.38
C SER A 335 -19.50 19.04 6.87
N THR A 336 -18.90 18.81 8.04
CA THR A 336 -18.95 17.59 8.85
C THR A 336 -18.02 16.43 8.47
N ASP A 337 -16.91 16.31 9.20
CA ASP A 337 -16.18 15.04 9.40
C ASP A 337 -17.08 13.94 10.02
N VAL A 338 -18.25 14.33 10.55
CA VAL A 338 -19.26 13.45 11.16
C VAL A 338 -20.11 12.71 10.11
N GLU A 339 -20.43 13.31 8.95
CA GLU A 339 -21.20 12.63 7.90
C GLU A 339 -20.37 11.53 7.22
N ASP A 340 -19.08 11.76 6.98
CA ASP A 340 -18.19 10.75 6.38
C ASP A 340 -17.95 9.55 7.33
N ILE A 341 -17.74 9.77 8.63
CA ILE A 341 -17.64 8.69 9.63
C ILE A 341 -18.94 7.89 9.69
N ALA A 342 -20.11 8.55 9.70
CA ALA A 342 -21.40 7.87 9.70
C ALA A 342 -21.64 7.06 8.41
N ALA A 343 -21.18 7.57 7.26
CA ALA A 343 -21.25 6.86 5.98
C ALA A 343 -20.37 5.60 5.98
N ILE A 344 -19.13 5.68 6.49
CA ILE A 344 -18.23 4.53 6.63
C ILE A 344 -18.82 3.49 7.58
N GLN A 345 -19.34 3.89 8.74
CA GLN A 345 -20.00 2.97 9.67
C GLN A 345 -21.20 2.23 9.02
N SER A 346 -21.97 2.94 8.18
CA SER A 346 -23.07 2.33 7.40
C SER A 346 -22.59 1.40 6.28
N VAL A 347 -21.37 1.55 5.76
CA VAL A 347 -20.73 0.55 4.88
C VAL A 347 -20.32 -0.68 5.70
N ILE A 348 -19.67 -0.49 6.85
CA ILE A 348 -19.25 -1.60 7.73
C ILE A 348 -20.45 -2.45 8.18
N GLU A 349 -21.57 -1.84 8.59
CA GLU A 349 -22.78 -2.59 8.97
C GLU A 349 -23.33 -3.43 7.81
N ARG A 350 -23.27 -2.94 6.57
CA ARG A 350 -23.68 -3.70 5.38
C ARG A 350 -22.66 -4.78 4.98
N VAL A 351 -21.37 -4.54 5.21
CA VAL A 351 -20.30 -5.53 5.05
C VAL A 351 -20.52 -6.69 6.03
N ASN A 352 -20.90 -6.42 7.27
CA ASN A 352 -21.23 -7.44 8.26
C ASN A 352 -22.39 -8.34 7.79
N VAL A 353 -23.50 -7.74 7.37
CA VAL A 353 -24.68 -8.47 6.82
C VAL A 353 -24.32 -9.26 5.56
N ALA A 354 -23.44 -8.72 4.70
CA ALA A 354 -22.98 -9.43 3.52
C ALA A 354 -22.07 -10.62 3.87
N SER A 355 -21.24 -10.52 4.91
CA SER A 355 -20.43 -11.63 5.45
C SER A 355 -21.28 -12.76 5.99
N GLU A 356 -22.36 -12.47 6.74
CA GLU A 356 -23.33 -13.49 7.19
C GLU A 356 -23.96 -14.23 6.00
N SER A 357 -24.27 -13.50 4.92
CA SER A 357 -24.91 -14.06 3.72
C SER A 357 -24.04 -15.08 2.96
N LEU A 358 -22.75 -15.20 3.27
CA LEU A 358 -21.84 -16.21 2.69
C LEU A 358 -22.15 -17.63 3.19
N ILE A 359 -22.77 -17.75 4.37
CA ILE A 359 -23.12 -19.05 4.98
C ILE A 359 -24.41 -19.63 4.36
N GLU A 360 -25.17 -18.82 3.61
CA GLU A 360 -26.45 -19.21 3.03
C GLU A 360 -26.34 -20.35 2.02
N LYS A 361 -27.32 -21.27 2.06
CA LYS A 361 -27.35 -22.45 1.18
C LYS A 361 -27.55 -22.08 -0.30
N ARG A 362 -28.22 -20.96 -0.56
CA ARG A 362 -28.60 -20.51 -1.91
C ARG A 362 -27.45 -19.72 -2.59
N PRO A 363 -26.90 -20.20 -3.72
CA PRO A 363 -25.82 -19.50 -4.42
C PRO A 363 -26.17 -18.06 -4.80
N GLU A 364 -27.44 -17.78 -5.12
CA GLU A 364 -27.90 -16.46 -5.57
C GLU A 364 -27.86 -15.41 -4.44
N VAL A 365 -27.87 -15.86 -3.18
CA VAL A 365 -27.70 -15.00 -2.00
C VAL A 365 -26.20 -14.76 -1.77
N ARG A 366 -25.39 -15.82 -1.78
CA ARG A 366 -23.93 -15.71 -1.63
C ARG A 366 -23.29 -14.85 -2.71
N ILE A 367 -23.70 -15.00 -3.97
CA ILE A 367 -23.21 -14.17 -5.10
C ILE A 367 -23.48 -12.69 -4.82
N LYS A 368 -24.68 -12.32 -4.33
CA LYS A 368 -25.00 -10.92 -4.00
C LYS A 368 -24.16 -10.41 -2.83
N GLY A 369 -23.96 -11.23 -1.80
CA GLY A 369 -23.07 -10.92 -0.67
C GLY A 369 -21.63 -10.66 -1.14
N LEU A 370 -21.06 -11.59 -1.90
CA LEU A 370 -19.71 -11.49 -2.45
C LEU A 370 -19.54 -10.28 -3.37
N THR A 371 -20.50 -10.00 -4.27
CA THR A 371 -20.46 -8.80 -5.11
C THR A 371 -20.43 -7.54 -4.25
N TYR A 372 -21.29 -7.45 -3.21
CA TYR A 372 -21.31 -6.30 -2.32
C TYR A 372 -20.01 -6.13 -1.53
N LEU A 373 -19.47 -7.21 -0.96
CA LEU A 373 -18.19 -7.22 -0.24
C LEU A 373 -17.05 -6.76 -1.15
N LEU A 374 -16.95 -7.35 -2.34
CA LEU A 374 -15.93 -7.05 -3.33
C LEU A 374 -16.00 -5.58 -3.79
N ASP A 375 -17.20 -5.04 -4.05
CA ASP A 375 -17.36 -3.64 -4.44
C ASP A 375 -17.12 -2.68 -3.25
N ALA A 376 -17.48 -3.06 -2.02
CA ALA A 376 -17.17 -2.28 -0.82
C ALA A 376 -15.65 -2.18 -0.59
N PHE A 377 -14.93 -3.30 -0.61
CA PHE A 377 -13.46 -3.34 -0.43
C PHE A 377 -12.69 -2.75 -1.61
N ARG A 378 -13.28 -2.66 -2.80
CA ARG A 378 -12.73 -1.92 -3.94
C ARG A 378 -12.85 -0.41 -3.76
N MET A 379 -14.00 0.04 -3.28
CA MET A 379 -14.36 1.46 -3.24
C MET A 379 -13.95 2.17 -1.96
N HIS A 380 -13.67 1.45 -0.87
CA HIS A 380 -13.40 2.00 0.45
C HIS A 380 -12.23 1.28 1.12
N TYR A 381 -11.33 2.05 1.74
CA TYR A 381 -10.46 1.54 2.78
C TYR A 381 -11.22 1.60 4.10
N LEU A 382 -11.55 0.43 4.66
CA LEU A 382 -12.41 0.33 5.85
C LEU A 382 -11.64 0.20 7.15
N CYS A 383 -10.31 0.03 7.09
CA CYS A 383 -9.42 -0.15 8.25
C CYS A 383 -9.97 -1.23 9.21
N LEU A 384 -10.26 -2.42 8.67
CA LEU A 384 -10.78 -3.54 9.45
C LEU A 384 -9.61 -4.13 10.27
N ASP A 385 -9.56 -3.78 11.54
CA ASP A 385 -8.56 -4.28 12.49
C ASP A 385 -9.08 -5.52 13.26
N GLU A 386 -8.30 -5.98 14.24
CA GLU A 386 -8.66 -7.10 15.14
C GLU A 386 -9.99 -6.89 15.90
N SER A 387 -10.50 -5.66 16.01
CA SER A 387 -11.80 -5.38 16.63
C SER A 387 -12.99 -5.72 15.73
N TRP A 388 -12.76 -6.03 14.44
CA TRP A 388 -13.82 -6.42 13.51
C TRP A 388 -14.36 -7.83 13.81
N ASN A 389 -15.38 -7.87 14.67
CA ASN A 389 -16.00 -9.09 15.19
C ASN A 389 -16.72 -10.00 14.18
N TYR A 390 -16.69 -9.68 12.87
CA TYR A 390 -17.18 -10.55 11.80
C TYR A 390 -16.06 -11.24 11.02
N SER A 391 -14.79 -11.07 11.40
CA SER A 391 -13.62 -11.66 10.74
C SER A 391 -13.75 -13.17 10.50
N ASP A 392 -13.99 -13.98 11.55
CA ASP A 392 -14.16 -15.43 11.36
C ASP A 392 -15.45 -15.79 10.59
N THR A 393 -16.55 -15.05 10.77
CA THR A 393 -17.78 -15.24 9.98
C THR A 393 -17.52 -15.06 8.49
N PHE A 394 -16.79 -14.00 8.14
CA PHE A 394 -16.34 -13.72 6.78
C PHE A 394 -15.40 -14.80 6.26
N PHE A 395 -14.33 -15.13 6.99
CA PHE A 395 -13.34 -16.11 6.58
C PHE A 395 -13.93 -17.51 6.44
N SER A 396 -14.72 -17.97 7.41
CA SER A 396 -15.44 -19.25 7.37
C SER A 396 -16.49 -19.28 6.25
N GLY A 397 -17.12 -18.15 5.93
CA GLY A 397 -18.00 -17.98 4.79
C GLY A 397 -17.26 -18.16 3.46
N ILE A 398 -16.19 -17.39 3.24
CA ILE A 398 -15.31 -17.46 2.06
C ILE A 398 -14.74 -18.88 1.89
N GLU A 399 -14.25 -19.50 2.96
CA GLU A 399 -13.66 -20.83 2.94
C GLU A 399 -14.67 -21.90 2.51
N ASN A 400 -15.91 -21.82 2.98
CA ASN A 400 -16.99 -22.70 2.54
C ASN A 400 -17.37 -22.47 1.07
N VAL A 401 -17.39 -21.22 0.60
CA VAL A 401 -17.64 -20.90 -0.82
C VAL A 401 -16.53 -21.44 -1.72
N LEU A 402 -15.26 -21.23 -1.37
CA LEU A 402 -14.13 -21.75 -2.16
C LEU A 402 -14.19 -23.28 -2.26
N LYS A 403 -14.47 -23.97 -1.14
CA LYS A 403 -14.52 -25.44 -1.07
C LYS A 403 -15.76 -26.09 -1.68
N LYS A 404 -16.94 -25.41 -1.66
CA LYS A 404 -18.25 -26.03 -1.96
C LYS A 404 -19.20 -25.18 -2.81
N GLY A 405 -18.77 -23.99 -3.25
CA GLY A 405 -19.54 -23.10 -4.12
C GLY A 405 -19.66 -23.62 -5.56
N LYS A 406 -20.30 -22.82 -6.42
CA LYS A 406 -20.28 -23.01 -7.88
C LYS A 406 -19.22 -22.10 -8.48
N ALA A 407 -18.93 -22.29 -9.77
CA ALA A 407 -17.94 -21.53 -10.52
C ALA A 407 -17.98 -20.00 -10.28
N GLN A 408 -19.17 -19.40 -10.24
CA GLN A 408 -19.33 -17.95 -10.10
C GLN A 408 -19.05 -17.45 -8.68
N ASP A 409 -19.62 -18.08 -7.64
CA ASP A 409 -19.34 -17.69 -6.25
C ASP A 409 -17.91 -18.07 -5.82
N GLN A 410 -17.35 -19.17 -6.32
CA GLN A 410 -15.94 -19.50 -6.13
C GLN A 410 -15.00 -18.42 -6.73
N THR A 411 -15.27 -17.97 -7.96
CA THR A 411 -14.50 -16.89 -8.61
C THR A 411 -14.60 -15.59 -7.79
N LEU A 412 -15.82 -15.18 -7.43
CA LEU A 412 -16.04 -13.96 -6.63
C LEU A 412 -15.41 -14.04 -5.23
N ALA A 413 -15.38 -15.21 -4.58
CA ALA A 413 -14.73 -15.38 -3.29
C ALA A 413 -13.21 -15.25 -3.38
N ALA A 414 -12.58 -15.80 -4.42
CA ALA A 414 -11.14 -15.63 -4.66
C ALA A 414 -10.78 -14.18 -5.06
N GLU A 415 -11.59 -13.51 -5.90
CA GLU A 415 -11.43 -12.07 -6.15
C GLU A 415 -11.60 -11.25 -4.86
N CYS A 416 -12.58 -11.59 -4.02
CA CYS A 416 -12.83 -10.91 -2.76
C CYS A 416 -11.63 -11.01 -1.82
N LEU A 417 -10.97 -12.17 -1.71
CA LEU A 417 -9.73 -12.31 -0.95
C LEU A 417 -8.60 -11.45 -1.51
N ALA A 418 -8.41 -11.41 -2.83
CA ALA A 418 -7.35 -10.62 -3.46
C ALA A 418 -7.50 -9.10 -3.22
N VAL A 419 -8.73 -8.59 -3.15
CA VAL A 419 -9.01 -7.19 -2.82
C VAL A 419 -8.96 -6.94 -1.30
N PHE A 420 -9.54 -7.84 -0.51
CA PHE A 420 -9.54 -7.78 0.96
C PHE A 420 -8.13 -7.83 1.55
N ALA A 421 -7.17 -8.42 0.84
CA ALA A 421 -5.75 -8.41 1.21
C ALA A 421 -5.20 -7.00 1.52
N PHE A 422 -5.75 -5.97 0.86
CA PHE A 422 -5.40 -4.57 1.05
C PHE A 422 -6.22 -3.85 2.14
N GLN A 423 -6.98 -4.56 2.97
CA GLN A 423 -7.82 -3.97 4.04
C GLN A 423 -7.23 -4.16 5.45
N PHE A 424 -6.16 -4.95 5.59
CA PHE A 424 -5.52 -5.35 6.84
C PHE A 424 -4.07 -4.86 6.92
N ASP A 425 -3.47 -4.90 8.12
CA ASP A 425 -2.04 -4.71 8.29
C ASP A 425 -1.21 -5.95 7.87
N SER A 426 0.11 -5.79 7.90
CA SER A 426 1.08 -6.82 7.51
C SER A 426 1.17 -8.02 8.47
N GLN A 427 0.56 -7.95 9.66
CA GLN A 427 0.58 -9.07 10.61
C GLN A 427 -0.62 -10.00 10.39
N ASN A 428 -1.82 -9.42 10.33
CA ASN A 428 -3.06 -10.16 10.11
C ASN A 428 -3.13 -10.84 8.72
N ILE A 429 -2.44 -10.29 7.72
CA ILE A 429 -2.42 -10.86 6.36
C ILE A 429 -1.71 -12.22 6.30
N VAL A 430 -0.75 -12.50 7.20
CA VAL A 430 -0.01 -13.78 7.25
C VAL A 430 -0.92 -14.93 7.68
N GLU A 431 -1.73 -14.73 8.72
CA GLU A 431 -2.68 -15.75 9.20
C GLU A 431 -3.79 -16.01 8.18
N CYS A 432 -4.33 -14.95 7.59
CA CYS A 432 -5.28 -15.03 6.49
C CYS A 432 -4.69 -15.86 5.32
N TYR A 433 -3.45 -15.58 4.93
CA TYR A 433 -2.80 -16.32 3.86
C TYR A 433 -2.61 -17.79 4.21
N ALA A 434 -2.10 -18.12 5.41
CA ALA A 434 -1.93 -19.49 5.87
C ALA A 434 -3.25 -20.29 5.84
N ARG A 435 -4.38 -19.65 6.21
CA ARG A 435 -5.73 -20.25 6.17
C ARG A 435 -6.19 -20.61 4.75
N PHE A 436 -5.97 -19.73 3.77
CA PHE A 436 -6.51 -19.91 2.40
C PHE A 436 -5.56 -20.58 1.42
N LEU A 437 -4.25 -20.54 1.66
CA LEU A 437 -3.20 -21.11 0.80
C LEU A 437 -3.51 -22.54 0.32
N PRO A 438 -3.86 -23.53 1.19
CA PRO A 438 -4.10 -24.90 0.73
C PRO A 438 -5.28 -25.02 -0.26
N VAL A 439 -6.32 -24.20 -0.08
CA VAL A 439 -7.52 -24.23 -0.93
C VAL A 439 -7.24 -23.57 -2.28
N LEU A 440 -6.58 -22.41 -2.26
CA LEU A 440 -6.27 -21.64 -3.46
C LEU A 440 -5.21 -22.33 -4.33
N ASP A 441 -4.17 -22.92 -3.73
CA ASP A 441 -3.13 -23.66 -4.47
C ASP A 441 -3.68 -24.95 -5.10
N THR A 442 -4.50 -25.71 -4.34
CA THR A 442 -5.20 -26.88 -4.88
C THR A 442 -6.11 -26.50 -6.05
N ALA A 443 -6.92 -25.44 -5.91
CA ALA A 443 -7.82 -24.98 -6.96
C ALA A 443 -7.06 -24.45 -8.21
N LEU A 444 -5.92 -23.77 -8.04
CA LEU A 444 -5.07 -23.33 -9.14
C LEU A 444 -4.54 -24.52 -9.97
N ARG A 445 -4.12 -25.60 -9.29
CA ARG A 445 -3.56 -26.81 -9.91
C ARG A 445 -4.63 -27.75 -10.50
N ASP A 446 -5.86 -27.70 -10.02
CA ASP A 446 -6.97 -28.50 -10.56
C ASP A 446 -7.31 -28.10 -12.00
N VAL A 447 -6.98 -28.98 -12.95
CA VAL A 447 -7.27 -28.78 -14.38
C VAL A 447 -8.77 -28.87 -14.72
N THR A 448 -9.59 -29.41 -13.83
CA THR A 448 -11.05 -29.52 -13.98
C THR A 448 -11.79 -28.29 -13.45
N ALA A 449 -11.14 -27.46 -12.63
CA ALA A 449 -11.71 -26.24 -12.09
C ALA A 449 -11.91 -25.17 -13.19
N PRO A 450 -12.96 -24.33 -13.10
CA PRO A 450 -13.25 -23.29 -14.10
C PRO A 450 -12.10 -22.28 -14.26
N CYS A 451 -11.75 -21.93 -15.50
CA CYS A 451 -10.62 -21.03 -15.79
C CYS A 451 -10.72 -19.66 -15.09
N ALA A 452 -11.92 -19.09 -14.97
CA ALA A 452 -12.15 -17.84 -14.24
C ALA A 452 -11.83 -17.97 -12.73
N PHE A 453 -12.23 -19.09 -12.11
CA PHE A 453 -11.92 -19.36 -10.70
C PHE A 453 -10.43 -19.54 -10.49
N ARG A 454 -9.77 -20.34 -11.36
CA ARG A 454 -8.32 -20.55 -11.32
C ARG A 454 -7.52 -19.25 -11.50
N ALA A 455 -8.01 -18.34 -12.35
CA ALA A 455 -7.45 -17.01 -12.53
C ALA A 455 -7.60 -16.12 -11.29
N ALA A 456 -8.75 -16.16 -10.62
CA ALA A 456 -8.92 -15.46 -9.35
C ALA A 456 -8.00 -16.05 -8.25
N CYS A 457 -7.83 -17.38 -8.19
CA CYS A 457 -6.87 -18.03 -7.29
C CYS A 457 -5.42 -17.63 -7.58
N SER A 458 -4.98 -17.57 -8.84
CA SER A 458 -3.60 -17.14 -9.17
C SER A 458 -3.33 -15.71 -8.75
N VAL A 459 -4.31 -14.81 -8.88
CA VAL A 459 -4.20 -13.41 -8.44
C VAL A 459 -4.16 -13.33 -6.92
N ALA A 460 -5.09 -13.99 -6.21
CA ALA A 460 -5.12 -14.00 -4.75
C ALA A 460 -3.80 -14.53 -4.15
N LEU A 461 -3.30 -15.68 -4.61
CA LEU A 461 -2.03 -16.25 -4.14
C LEU A 461 -0.84 -15.31 -4.37
N ALA A 462 -0.75 -14.65 -5.53
CA ALA A 462 0.33 -13.73 -5.83
C ALA A 462 0.26 -12.46 -4.97
N VAL A 463 -0.94 -11.91 -4.74
CA VAL A 463 -1.16 -10.76 -3.86
C VAL A 463 -0.80 -11.10 -2.40
N PHE A 464 -1.20 -12.27 -1.90
CA PHE A 464 -0.82 -12.69 -0.54
C PHE A 464 0.70 -12.86 -0.38
N HIS A 465 1.39 -13.49 -1.33
CA HIS A 465 2.86 -13.53 -1.32
C HIS A 465 3.48 -12.14 -1.35
N PHE A 466 2.92 -11.22 -2.13
CA PHE A 466 3.41 -9.86 -2.27
C PHE A 466 3.29 -9.06 -0.98
N LEU A 467 2.13 -9.10 -0.32
CA LEU A 467 1.90 -8.36 0.92
C LEU A 467 2.53 -9.01 2.16
N THR A 468 2.88 -10.30 2.11
CA THR A 468 3.63 -10.97 3.18
C THR A 468 5.14 -10.85 3.03
N GLY A 469 5.66 -10.56 1.83
CA GLY A 469 7.09 -10.40 1.53
C GLY A 469 7.88 -11.73 1.57
N HIS A 470 7.90 -12.38 2.72
CA HIS A 470 8.49 -13.71 2.95
C HIS A 470 7.47 -14.64 3.60
N CYS A 471 6.91 -15.54 2.80
CA CYS A 471 6.05 -16.62 3.28
C CYS A 471 6.92 -17.83 3.69
N GLU A 472 6.90 -18.20 4.97
CA GLU A 472 7.57 -19.42 5.45
C GLU A 472 7.00 -20.71 4.83
N PHE A 473 5.73 -20.68 4.42
CA PHE A 473 4.99 -21.87 3.99
C PHE A 473 5.29 -22.30 2.54
N VAL A 474 5.55 -21.34 1.63
CA VAL A 474 5.81 -21.60 0.19
C VAL A 474 6.81 -20.58 -0.34
N ALA A 475 7.86 -21.06 -1.00
CA ALA A 475 8.78 -20.19 -1.73
C ALA A 475 8.09 -19.61 -2.98
N PRO A 476 8.17 -18.28 -3.26
CA PRO A 476 7.55 -17.67 -4.44
C PRO A 476 7.88 -18.39 -5.76
N LYS A 477 9.12 -18.92 -5.87
CA LYS A 477 9.61 -19.67 -7.03
C LYS A 477 8.80 -20.94 -7.35
N ASP A 478 8.12 -21.57 -6.38
CA ASP A 478 7.32 -22.78 -6.64
C ASP A 478 5.91 -22.46 -7.14
N LEU A 479 5.33 -21.34 -6.69
CA LEU A 479 4.14 -20.78 -7.33
C LEU A 479 4.46 -20.28 -8.74
N MET A 480 5.59 -19.60 -8.94
CA MET A 480 6.05 -19.14 -10.27
C MET A 480 6.14 -20.29 -11.29
N LYS A 481 6.78 -21.43 -10.94
CA LYS A 481 6.81 -22.63 -11.81
C LYS A 481 5.40 -23.11 -12.19
N SER A 482 4.48 -23.05 -11.24
CA SER A 482 3.09 -23.51 -11.42
C SER A 482 2.33 -22.57 -12.36
N LEU A 483 2.48 -21.26 -12.20
CA LEU A 483 1.92 -20.24 -13.10
C LEU A 483 2.53 -20.30 -14.50
N GLU A 484 3.84 -20.53 -14.60
CA GLU A 484 4.54 -20.69 -15.88
C GLU A 484 4.03 -21.90 -16.66
N SER A 485 3.73 -23.01 -15.99
CA SER A 485 3.12 -24.19 -16.63
C SER A 485 1.75 -23.89 -17.25
N VAL A 486 0.99 -22.93 -16.68
CA VAL A 486 -0.30 -22.47 -17.22
C VAL A 486 -0.10 -21.64 -18.48
N PHE A 487 0.59 -20.50 -18.40
CA PHE A 487 0.66 -19.58 -19.54
C PHE A 487 1.54 -20.09 -20.69
N ARG A 488 2.41 -21.08 -20.45
CA ARG A 488 3.07 -21.86 -21.53
C ARG A 488 2.08 -22.50 -22.49
N GLY A 489 0.83 -22.76 -22.08
CA GLY A 489 -0.25 -23.21 -22.96
C GLY A 489 -0.65 -22.22 -24.07
N SER A 490 -0.23 -20.95 -23.98
CA SER A 490 -0.38 -19.95 -25.05
C SER A 490 0.79 -19.90 -26.05
N CYS A 491 1.93 -20.55 -25.76
CA CYS A 491 3.10 -20.51 -26.61
C CYS A 491 2.84 -21.13 -28.00
N LEU A 492 3.65 -20.75 -28.98
CA LEU A 492 3.64 -21.31 -30.32
C LEU A 492 3.90 -22.81 -30.25
N LYS A 493 3.16 -23.57 -31.06
CA LYS A 493 3.39 -25.01 -31.21
C LYS A 493 4.64 -25.27 -32.06
N GLY A 494 5.08 -26.52 -32.11
CA GLY A 494 6.25 -26.93 -32.91
C GLY A 494 6.14 -26.68 -34.42
N ASP A 495 4.95 -26.34 -34.94
CA ASP A 495 4.72 -25.89 -36.32
C ASP A 495 4.81 -24.35 -36.49
N GLY A 496 5.22 -23.63 -35.44
CA GLY A 496 5.33 -22.16 -35.41
C GLY A 496 4.00 -21.41 -35.27
N LYS A 497 2.86 -22.11 -35.10
CA LYS A 497 1.55 -21.46 -35.03
C LYS A 497 1.07 -21.26 -33.61
N ALA A 498 0.38 -20.14 -33.39
CA ALA A 498 -0.29 -19.86 -32.12
C ALA A 498 -1.48 -20.82 -31.91
N PRO A 499 -1.68 -21.32 -30.67
CA PRO A 499 -2.85 -22.12 -30.34
C PRO A 499 -4.13 -21.30 -30.44
N VAL A 500 -5.19 -21.91 -30.97
CA VAL A 500 -6.55 -21.38 -30.84
C VAL A 500 -7.04 -21.77 -29.45
N LEU A 501 -7.26 -20.78 -28.59
CA LEU A 501 -7.70 -20.94 -27.21
C LEU A 501 -9.05 -20.27 -27.01
N ASP A 502 -9.84 -20.81 -26.08
CA ASP A 502 -11.05 -20.14 -25.60
C ASP A 502 -10.71 -18.78 -24.94
N PRO A 503 -11.58 -17.76 -25.03
CA PRO A 503 -11.34 -16.47 -24.39
C PRO A 503 -11.11 -16.55 -22.87
N THR A 504 -11.80 -17.45 -22.16
CA THR A 504 -11.64 -17.63 -20.70
C THR A 504 -10.32 -18.31 -20.34
N VAL A 505 -9.86 -19.26 -21.15
CA VAL A 505 -8.52 -19.87 -21.04
C VAL A 505 -7.44 -18.80 -21.31
N SER A 506 -7.63 -17.99 -22.35
CA SER A 506 -6.72 -16.90 -22.70
C SER A 506 -6.62 -15.88 -21.56
N ALA A 507 -7.75 -15.47 -20.96
CA ALA A 507 -7.80 -14.57 -19.82
C ALA A 507 -7.10 -15.16 -18.59
N PHE A 508 -7.29 -16.46 -18.31
CA PHE A 508 -6.56 -17.14 -17.24
C PHE A 508 -5.05 -17.13 -17.48
N HIS A 509 -4.58 -17.43 -18.69
CA HIS A 509 -3.15 -17.37 -19.00
C HIS A 509 -2.57 -15.96 -18.84
N VAL A 510 -3.33 -14.91 -19.21
CA VAL A 510 -2.97 -13.50 -18.98
C VAL A 510 -2.85 -13.18 -17.48
N SER A 511 -3.82 -13.62 -16.68
CA SER A 511 -3.77 -13.46 -15.21
C SER A 511 -2.61 -14.23 -14.59
N ALA A 512 -2.33 -15.45 -15.04
CA ALA A 512 -1.20 -16.25 -14.54
C ALA A 512 0.15 -15.60 -14.85
N LEU A 513 0.31 -14.98 -16.04
CA LEU A 513 1.51 -14.21 -16.40
C LEU A 513 1.66 -12.94 -15.55
N ARG A 514 0.56 -12.21 -15.27
CA ARG A 514 0.59 -11.07 -14.35
C ARG A 514 0.94 -11.51 -12.92
N SER A 515 0.36 -12.60 -12.42
CA SER A 515 0.71 -13.19 -11.13
C SER A 515 2.19 -13.58 -11.06
N TRP A 516 2.76 -14.14 -12.14
CA TRP A 516 4.19 -14.45 -12.23
C TRP A 516 5.04 -13.18 -12.16
N GLY A 517 4.64 -12.10 -12.85
CA GLY A 517 5.30 -10.80 -12.79
C GLY A 517 5.36 -10.21 -11.39
N LEU A 518 4.25 -10.28 -10.65
CA LEU A 518 4.19 -9.80 -9.26
C LEU A 518 5.13 -10.60 -8.34
N LEU A 519 5.23 -11.91 -8.53
CA LEU A 519 6.18 -12.74 -7.77
C LEU A 519 7.63 -12.48 -8.19
N TYR A 520 7.87 -12.11 -9.45
CA TYR A 520 9.19 -11.72 -9.93
C TYR A 520 9.69 -10.43 -9.25
N THR A 521 8.81 -9.48 -8.91
CA THR A 521 9.24 -8.27 -8.19
C THR A 521 9.66 -8.50 -6.74
N LEU A 522 9.37 -9.69 -6.18
CA LEU A 522 9.77 -10.13 -4.84
C LEU A 522 11.08 -10.93 -4.81
N LEU A 523 11.62 -11.32 -5.97
CA LEU A 523 12.83 -12.14 -6.02
C LEU A 523 14.05 -11.35 -5.53
N THR A 524 14.95 -12.02 -4.82
CA THR A 524 16.27 -11.46 -4.51
C THR A 524 17.02 -11.15 -5.81
N SER A 525 17.93 -10.17 -5.78
CA SER A 525 18.79 -9.83 -6.92
C SER A 525 19.59 -11.02 -7.46
N TYR A 526 19.95 -11.96 -6.58
CA TYR A 526 20.58 -13.24 -6.95
C TYR A 526 19.68 -14.14 -7.82
N ASP A 527 18.38 -14.21 -7.52
CA ASP A 527 17.42 -15.01 -8.29
C ASP A 527 16.89 -14.30 -9.54
N ALA A 528 16.79 -12.97 -9.52
CA ALA A 528 16.20 -12.16 -10.60
C ALA A 528 16.86 -12.41 -11.96
N GLY A 529 18.20 -12.32 -12.02
CA GLY A 529 18.99 -12.56 -13.23
C GLY A 529 18.71 -13.93 -13.89
N PRO A 530 18.96 -15.05 -13.19
CA PRO A 530 18.70 -16.39 -13.71
C PRO A 530 17.23 -16.65 -14.07
N VAL A 531 16.27 -16.29 -13.20
CA VAL A 531 14.84 -16.57 -13.41
C VAL A 531 14.28 -15.74 -14.56
N GLY A 532 14.60 -14.45 -14.63
CA GLY A 532 14.17 -13.56 -15.71
C GLY A 532 14.73 -14.01 -17.06
N THR A 533 16.04 -14.30 -17.12
CA THR A 533 16.68 -14.78 -18.35
C THR A 533 16.10 -16.11 -18.84
N ALA A 534 15.73 -17.01 -17.93
CA ALA A 534 15.10 -18.30 -18.27
C ALA A 534 13.69 -18.15 -18.86
N LEU A 535 12.94 -17.08 -18.52
CA LEU A 535 11.60 -16.84 -19.07
C LEU A 535 11.62 -16.19 -20.47
N LEU A 536 12.70 -15.47 -20.85
CA LEU A 536 12.76 -14.72 -22.12
C LEU A 536 12.35 -15.52 -23.39
N PRO A 537 12.68 -16.82 -23.58
CA PRO A 537 12.17 -17.62 -24.70
C PRO A 537 10.65 -17.76 -24.71
N VAL A 538 10.05 -17.90 -23.52
CA VAL A 538 8.60 -18.01 -23.33
C VAL A 538 7.96 -16.68 -23.68
N VAL A 539 8.50 -15.57 -23.17
CA VAL A 539 8.06 -14.21 -23.50
C VAL A 539 8.08 -13.95 -25.01
N ILE A 540 9.17 -14.31 -25.70
CA ILE A 540 9.30 -14.20 -27.16
C ILE A 540 8.23 -15.02 -27.90
N SER A 541 7.88 -16.20 -27.39
CA SER A 541 6.78 -16.98 -27.94
C SER A 541 5.41 -16.33 -27.67
N LEU A 542 5.21 -15.72 -26.49
CA LEU A 542 3.94 -15.10 -26.10
C LEU A 542 3.66 -13.79 -26.86
N LEU A 543 4.73 -13.05 -27.22
CA LEU A 543 4.67 -11.88 -28.10
C LEU A 543 4.12 -12.19 -29.50
N GLN A 544 4.10 -13.46 -29.90
CA GLN A 544 3.61 -13.91 -31.22
C GLN A 544 2.19 -14.53 -31.16
N CYS A 545 1.53 -14.53 -29.99
CA CYS A 545 0.16 -15.02 -29.84
C CYS A 545 -0.88 -14.16 -30.56
N ALA A 546 -2.06 -14.73 -30.86
CA ALA A 546 -3.18 -13.99 -31.45
C ALA A 546 -3.79 -12.96 -30.47
N ASN A 547 -3.95 -13.35 -29.20
CA ASN A 547 -4.52 -12.51 -28.14
C ASN A 547 -3.65 -11.24 -27.91
N VAL A 548 -4.29 -10.08 -27.73
CA VAL A 548 -3.60 -8.79 -27.62
C VAL A 548 -3.17 -8.50 -26.18
N ASP A 549 -3.98 -8.84 -25.19
CA ASP A 549 -3.63 -8.72 -23.77
C ASP A 549 -2.40 -9.57 -23.42
N MET A 550 -2.35 -10.83 -23.91
CA MET A 550 -1.20 -11.72 -23.71
C MET A 550 0.09 -11.12 -24.26
N ARG A 551 0.03 -10.45 -25.43
CA ARG A 551 1.19 -9.78 -26.01
C ARG A 551 1.62 -8.58 -25.19
N ILE A 552 0.67 -7.72 -24.81
CA ILE A 552 0.94 -6.54 -23.98
C ILE A 552 1.57 -6.97 -22.65
N MET A 553 0.97 -7.94 -21.94
CA MET A 553 1.56 -8.49 -20.71
C MET A 553 2.95 -9.10 -20.94
N ALA A 554 3.16 -9.88 -22.00
CA ALA A 554 4.48 -10.44 -22.30
C ALA A 554 5.53 -9.34 -22.54
N GLY A 555 5.14 -8.23 -23.16
CA GLY A 555 5.98 -7.05 -23.33
C GLY A 555 6.29 -6.33 -22.02
N GLU A 556 5.29 -6.13 -21.14
CA GLU A 556 5.47 -5.56 -19.80
C GLU A 556 6.39 -6.42 -18.93
N ILE A 557 6.20 -7.75 -18.92
CA ILE A 557 7.09 -8.69 -18.24
C ILE A 557 8.50 -8.67 -18.83
N ALA A 558 8.65 -8.48 -20.14
CA ALA A 558 9.97 -8.26 -20.74
C ALA A 558 10.63 -6.99 -20.18
N ALA A 559 9.92 -5.86 -20.18
CA ALA A 559 10.42 -4.60 -19.65
C ALA A 559 10.83 -4.72 -18.17
N LEU A 560 9.99 -5.33 -17.33
CA LEU A 560 10.24 -5.59 -15.92
C LEU A 560 11.49 -6.48 -15.70
N ILE A 561 11.67 -7.53 -16.51
CA ILE A 561 12.88 -8.37 -16.46
C ILE A 561 14.12 -7.56 -16.80
N TYR A 562 14.10 -6.77 -17.87
CA TYR A 562 15.27 -5.99 -18.30
C TYR A 562 15.59 -4.82 -17.37
N GLU A 563 14.60 -4.13 -16.83
CA GLU A 563 14.79 -3.11 -15.79
C GLU A 563 15.50 -3.71 -14.59
N ARG A 564 14.93 -4.77 -14.00
CA ARG A 564 15.46 -5.35 -12.76
C ARG A 564 16.87 -5.91 -12.93
N ILE A 565 17.13 -6.66 -14.02
CA ILE A 565 18.47 -7.21 -14.27
C ILE A 565 19.50 -6.08 -14.49
N ARG A 566 19.12 -4.98 -15.14
CA ARG A 566 20.04 -3.85 -15.35
C ARG A 566 20.26 -2.99 -14.11
N ALA A 567 19.25 -2.84 -13.26
CA ALA A 567 19.37 -2.12 -12.00
C ALA A 567 20.20 -2.92 -10.96
N GLU A 568 20.03 -4.23 -10.88
CA GLU A 568 20.54 -5.05 -9.77
C GLU A 568 21.74 -5.95 -10.12
N VAL A 569 21.99 -6.26 -11.40
CA VAL A 569 22.95 -7.32 -11.82
C VAL A 569 23.96 -6.85 -12.87
N ASP A 570 23.51 -6.32 -14.01
CA ASP A 570 24.36 -5.85 -15.12
C ASP A 570 23.65 -4.74 -15.91
N GLU A 571 24.05 -3.48 -15.66
CA GLU A 571 23.55 -2.27 -16.35
C GLU A 571 23.48 -2.41 -17.88
N ARG A 572 24.39 -3.19 -18.47
CA ARG A 572 24.53 -3.36 -19.93
C ARG A 572 23.85 -4.63 -20.44
N PHE A 573 23.05 -5.29 -19.60
CA PHE A 573 22.44 -6.57 -19.91
C PHE A 573 21.59 -6.50 -21.18
N LYS A 574 21.99 -7.33 -22.15
CA LYS A 574 21.22 -7.67 -23.34
C LYS A 574 20.72 -9.11 -23.25
N GLY A 575 21.54 -10.03 -22.75
CA GLY A 575 21.21 -11.45 -22.75
C GLY A 575 21.17 -12.07 -24.15
N PRO A 576 20.97 -13.40 -24.24
CA PRO A 576 21.07 -14.14 -25.49
C PRO A 576 19.93 -13.89 -26.48
N TYR A 577 18.79 -13.37 -26.03
CA TYR A 577 17.57 -13.21 -26.84
C TYR A 577 17.25 -11.76 -27.23
N TYR A 578 18.17 -10.82 -26.97
CA TYR A 578 17.97 -9.38 -27.15
C TYR A 578 17.49 -8.99 -28.55
N THR A 579 18.15 -9.51 -29.58
CA THR A 579 17.92 -9.14 -30.98
C THR A 579 16.53 -9.55 -31.45
N ASP A 580 16.09 -10.76 -31.11
CA ASP A 580 14.77 -11.27 -31.47
C ASP A 580 13.65 -10.59 -30.70
N LEU A 581 13.86 -10.32 -29.40
CA LEU A 581 12.93 -9.54 -28.60
C LEU A 581 12.73 -8.14 -29.19
N VAL A 582 13.81 -7.37 -29.36
CA VAL A 582 13.74 -5.99 -29.88
C VAL A 582 13.13 -5.95 -31.28
N ARG A 583 13.41 -6.93 -32.14
CA ARG A 583 12.74 -7.07 -33.45
C ARG A 583 11.22 -7.23 -33.29
N LEU A 584 10.76 -8.18 -32.47
CA LEU A 584 9.34 -8.44 -32.25
C LEU A 584 8.62 -7.24 -31.60
N LEU A 585 9.24 -6.56 -30.64
CA LEU A 585 8.68 -5.35 -30.02
C LEU A 585 8.46 -4.24 -31.07
N ASN A 586 9.44 -4.02 -31.97
CA ASN A 586 9.32 -3.03 -33.05
C ASN A 586 8.26 -3.40 -34.11
N GLU A 587 8.15 -4.68 -34.45
CA GLU A 587 7.07 -5.19 -35.32
C GLU A 587 5.69 -4.90 -34.70
N LEU A 588 5.51 -5.17 -33.40
CA LEU A 588 4.24 -4.93 -32.69
C LEU A 588 3.93 -3.44 -32.47
N ALA A 589 4.94 -2.58 -32.34
CA ALA A 589 4.82 -1.12 -32.23
C ALA A 589 4.37 -0.42 -33.53
N THR A 590 4.61 -1.05 -34.68
CA THR A 590 4.27 -0.53 -36.03
C THR A 590 3.08 -1.23 -36.68
N ASP A 591 2.72 -2.42 -36.19
CA ASP A 591 1.73 -3.37 -36.70
C ASP A 591 0.42 -2.76 -37.25
N GLY A 592 0.28 -2.81 -38.58
CA GLY A 592 -0.89 -2.32 -39.31
C GLY A 592 -1.97 -3.38 -39.60
N THR A 593 -1.81 -4.63 -39.14
CA THR A 593 -2.58 -5.77 -39.68
C THR A 593 -4.08 -5.64 -39.38
N LYS A 594 -4.88 -5.50 -40.45
CA LYS A 594 -6.32 -5.13 -40.41
C LYS A 594 -7.25 -6.20 -39.82
N SER A 595 -6.76 -7.40 -39.50
CA SER A 595 -7.53 -8.55 -38.98
C SER A 595 -8.05 -8.39 -37.54
N ARG A 596 -7.46 -7.50 -36.72
CA ARG A 596 -7.96 -7.15 -35.36
C ARG A 596 -8.81 -5.90 -35.39
N SER A 597 -9.48 -5.54 -34.28
CA SER A 597 -10.26 -4.31 -34.19
C SER A 597 -9.39 -3.04 -34.34
N LYS A 598 -10.02 -1.88 -34.57
CA LYS A 598 -9.32 -0.59 -34.61
C LYS A 598 -8.79 -0.19 -33.23
N VAL A 599 -9.49 -0.57 -32.16
CA VAL A 599 -9.15 -0.25 -30.76
C VAL A 599 -7.89 -1.02 -30.36
N ASP A 600 -7.88 -2.35 -30.55
CA ASP A 600 -6.75 -3.20 -30.20
C ASP A 600 -5.45 -2.77 -30.90
N ARG A 601 -5.53 -2.44 -32.19
CA ARG A 601 -4.38 -1.96 -32.97
C ARG A 601 -3.91 -0.57 -32.53
N LYS A 602 -4.77 0.26 -31.91
CA LYS A 602 -4.35 1.54 -31.33
C LYS A 602 -3.62 1.26 -30.00
N ARG A 603 -4.25 0.50 -29.11
CA ARG A 603 -3.72 0.10 -27.80
C ARG A 603 -2.37 -0.59 -27.92
N GLN A 604 -2.29 -1.70 -28.69
CA GLN A 604 -1.05 -2.46 -28.88
C GLN A 604 0.10 -1.54 -29.33
N ARG A 605 -0.11 -0.73 -30.37
CA ARG A 605 0.95 0.15 -30.88
C ARG A 605 1.32 1.31 -29.94
N GLN A 606 0.48 1.64 -28.96
CA GLN A 606 0.83 2.60 -27.92
C GLN A 606 1.78 1.91 -26.93
N SER A 607 1.32 0.86 -26.24
CA SER A 607 2.10 0.09 -25.27
C SER A 607 3.45 -0.37 -25.86
N PHE A 608 3.47 -0.92 -27.07
CA PHE A 608 4.72 -1.41 -27.66
C PHE A 608 5.73 -0.33 -28.06
N ARG A 609 5.35 0.94 -28.21
CA ARG A 609 6.32 2.03 -28.41
C ARG A 609 7.06 2.37 -27.12
N GLU A 610 6.31 2.45 -26.02
CA GLU A 610 6.82 2.69 -24.68
C GLU A 610 7.74 1.52 -24.25
N LEU A 611 7.31 0.28 -24.49
CA LEU A 611 8.08 -0.93 -24.18
C LEU A 611 9.36 -1.09 -25.05
N VAL A 612 9.35 -0.66 -26.32
CA VAL A 612 10.58 -0.62 -27.14
C VAL A 612 11.60 0.31 -26.49
N ASP A 613 11.21 1.55 -26.17
CA ASP A 613 12.12 2.56 -25.59
C ASP A 613 12.70 2.09 -24.25
N THR A 614 11.85 1.51 -23.40
CA THR A 614 12.23 0.94 -22.11
C THR A 614 13.27 -0.18 -22.26
N VAL A 615 13.02 -1.16 -23.14
CA VAL A 615 13.92 -2.30 -23.35
C VAL A 615 15.23 -1.89 -24.06
N THR A 616 15.22 -0.89 -24.95
CA THR A 616 16.42 -0.50 -25.72
C THR A 616 17.26 0.63 -25.13
N HIS A 617 16.62 1.58 -24.45
CA HIS A 617 17.22 2.86 -24.04
C HIS A 617 17.23 3.11 -22.53
N LEU A 618 16.75 2.16 -21.71
CA LEU A 618 16.61 2.31 -20.25
C LEU A 618 15.67 3.47 -19.84
N GLY A 619 14.90 4.01 -20.80
CA GLY A 619 13.94 5.08 -20.58
C GLY A 619 12.54 4.52 -20.33
N THR A 620 12.12 4.50 -19.09
CA THR A 620 10.72 4.43 -18.69
C THR A 620 10.09 5.81 -18.83
N ALA A 621 8.91 5.89 -19.43
CA ALA A 621 8.20 7.16 -19.54
C ALA A 621 7.64 7.58 -18.17
N GLU A 622 7.97 8.79 -17.73
CA GLU A 622 7.42 9.36 -16.49
C GLU A 622 5.90 9.56 -16.62
N THR A 623 5.12 8.85 -15.81
CA THR A 623 3.65 8.97 -15.80
C THR A 623 3.17 9.64 -14.52
N THR A 624 2.49 10.78 -14.67
CA THR A 624 1.96 11.57 -13.54
C THR A 624 0.47 11.27 -13.30
N VAL A 625 0.15 10.73 -12.11
CA VAL A 625 -1.21 10.44 -11.65
C VAL A 625 -1.61 11.46 -10.57
N ASN A 626 -2.61 12.30 -10.86
CA ASN A 626 -3.12 13.28 -9.89
C ASN A 626 -4.28 12.67 -9.08
N PHE A 627 -4.22 12.72 -7.75
CA PHE A 627 -5.26 12.20 -6.86
C PHE A 627 -5.54 13.18 -5.71
N GLY A 628 -6.73 13.80 -5.72
CA GLY A 628 -7.10 14.83 -4.75
C GLY A 628 -6.16 16.05 -4.80
N SER A 629 -5.41 16.29 -3.72
CA SER A 629 -4.38 17.33 -3.61
C SER A 629 -2.97 16.84 -3.94
N GLU A 630 -2.79 15.54 -4.09
CA GLU A 630 -1.50 14.86 -4.20
C GLU A 630 -1.24 14.37 -5.63
N VAL A 631 0.02 14.01 -5.89
CA VAL A 631 0.51 13.61 -7.21
C VAL A 631 1.46 12.43 -7.03
N LEU A 632 1.15 11.31 -7.69
CA LEU A 632 2.00 10.14 -7.81
C LEU A 632 2.75 10.25 -9.13
N VAL A 633 4.06 10.04 -9.09
CA VAL A 633 4.93 10.05 -10.28
C VAL A 633 5.49 8.65 -10.42
N LEU A 634 5.09 7.94 -11.47
CA LEU A 634 5.58 6.61 -11.79
C LEU A 634 6.82 6.75 -12.69
N THR A 635 7.95 6.21 -12.25
CA THR A 635 9.27 6.40 -12.89
C THR A 635 9.90 5.08 -13.37
N SER A 636 9.48 3.94 -12.84
CA SER A 636 9.99 2.60 -13.15
C SER A 636 8.90 1.66 -13.69
N CYS A 637 9.29 0.59 -14.39
CA CYS A 637 8.40 -0.50 -14.81
C CYS A 637 7.74 -1.14 -13.58
N THR A 638 8.50 -1.27 -12.50
CA THR A 638 8.03 -1.85 -11.24
C THR A 638 6.88 -1.04 -10.64
N GLU A 639 7.00 0.30 -10.55
CA GLU A 639 5.93 1.19 -10.10
C GLU A 639 4.71 1.15 -11.04
N HIS A 640 4.93 1.22 -12.36
CA HIS A 640 3.84 1.11 -13.34
C HIS A 640 3.09 -0.22 -13.22
N PHE A 641 3.83 -1.32 -13.04
CA PHE A 641 3.26 -2.66 -12.88
C PHE A 641 2.42 -2.78 -11.60
N TYR A 642 2.87 -2.21 -10.48
CA TYR A 642 2.08 -2.13 -9.25
C TYR A 642 0.83 -1.26 -9.43
N TYR A 643 0.96 -0.11 -10.08
CA TYR A 643 -0.16 0.79 -10.34
C TYR A 643 -1.24 0.13 -11.21
N ASP A 644 -0.86 -0.55 -12.29
CA ASP A 644 -1.79 -1.25 -13.18
C ASP A 644 -2.45 -2.47 -12.51
N LEU A 645 -1.71 -3.21 -11.68
CA LEU A 645 -2.27 -4.28 -10.85
C LEU A 645 -3.34 -3.73 -9.88
N LEU A 646 -3.02 -2.65 -9.16
CA LEU A 646 -3.95 -2.03 -8.22
C LEU A 646 -5.17 -1.43 -8.92
N CYS A 647 -5.00 -0.83 -10.10
CA CYS A 647 -6.12 -0.41 -10.94
C CYS A 647 -7.03 -1.58 -11.35
N CYS A 648 -6.47 -2.75 -11.67
CA CYS A 648 -7.26 -3.95 -11.98
C CYS A 648 -8.04 -4.46 -10.75
N LEU A 649 -7.43 -4.43 -9.56
CA LEU A 649 -8.01 -4.94 -8.32
C LEU A 649 -9.06 -3.98 -7.74
N LEU A 650 -8.68 -2.73 -7.50
CA LEU A 650 -9.44 -1.69 -6.79
C LEU A 650 -10.39 -0.88 -7.69
N LYS A 651 -10.14 -0.89 -9.01
CA LYS A 651 -10.98 -0.22 -10.02
C LYS A 651 -11.22 1.26 -9.66
N GLY A 652 -12.48 1.71 -9.65
CA GLY A 652 -12.86 3.10 -9.40
C GLY A 652 -12.51 3.62 -8.00
N GLY A 653 -12.15 2.76 -7.04
CA GLY A 653 -11.69 3.19 -5.71
C GLY A 653 -10.18 3.44 -5.60
N MET A 654 -9.39 3.17 -6.65
CA MET A 654 -7.92 3.36 -6.63
C MET A 654 -7.51 4.74 -6.10
N THR A 655 -8.22 5.81 -6.52
CA THR A 655 -8.00 7.18 -6.02
C THR A 655 -8.13 7.28 -4.49
N ARG A 656 -9.17 6.66 -3.90
CA ARG A 656 -9.37 6.68 -2.44
C ARG A 656 -8.29 5.87 -1.73
N HIS A 657 -7.90 4.73 -2.27
CA HIS A 657 -6.82 3.93 -1.68
C HIS A 657 -5.47 4.67 -1.71
N LEU A 658 -5.14 5.38 -2.80
CA LEU A 658 -3.97 6.28 -2.82
C LEU A 658 -4.05 7.40 -1.77
N GLN A 659 -5.24 7.87 -1.41
CA GLN A 659 -5.42 8.90 -0.38
C GLN A 659 -5.33 8.35 1.05
N GLU A 660 -5.95 7.20 1.32
CA GLU A 660 -6.29 6.75 2.69
C GLU A 660 -5.59 5.45 3.12
N ASN A 661 -5.23 4.57 2.18
CA ASN A 661 -4.78 3.21 2.49
C ASN A 661 -3.26 3.17 2.68
N PHE A 662 -2.81 2.91 3.91
CA PHE A 662 -1.39 2.90 4.27
C PHE A 662 -0.56 1.95 3.40
N GLN A 663 -0.98 0.69 3.23
CA GLN A 663 -0.25 -0.28 2.39
C GLN A 663 -0.09 0.21 0.94
N VAL A 664 -1.17 0.73 0.34
CA VAL A 664 -1.14 1.26 -1.03
C VAL A 664 -0.26 2.51 -1.14
N ARG A 665 -0.17 3.32 -0.08
CA ARG A 665 0.71 4.50 -0.04
C ARG A 665 2.17 4.13 0.17
N ASP A 666 2.46 3.13 1.00
CA ASP A 666 3.81 2.62 1.26
C ASP A 666 4.41 1.98 -0.01
N LEU A 667 3.59 1.34 -0.86
CA LEU A 667 4.03 0.79 -2.16
C LEU A 667 4.55 1.83 -3.17
N PHE A 668 4.32 3.13 -2.92
CA PHE A 668 4.73 4.25 -3.77
C PHE A 668 5.43 5.36 -2.98
N ASP A 669 5.92 5.07 -1.77
CA ASP A 669 6.59 6.04 -0.87
C ASP A 669 5.80 7.36 -0.65
N LEU A 670 4.46 7.32 -0.71
CA LEU A 670 3.60 8.50 -0.57
C LEU A 670 3.48 9.01 0.88
N GLY A 671 4.02 8.27 1.86
CA GLY A 671 3.93 8.61 3.28
C GLY A 671 2.50 8.61 3.82
N LEU A 672 2.26 9.29 4.95
CA LEU A 672 0.95 9.29 5.62
C LEU A 672 -0.13 10.07 4.83
N PRO A 673 -1.41 9.63 4.88
CA PRO A 673 -2.57 10.36 4.34
C PRO A 673 -2.60 11.85 4.66
N VAL A 674 -2.77 12.70 3.64
CA VAL A 674 -2.77 14.16 3.80
C VAL A 674 -4.16 14.68 4.15
N VAL A 675 -4.35 15.16 5.38
CA VAL A 675 -5.60 15.81 5.82
C VAL A 675 -5.68 17.25 5.30
N VAL A 676 -6.41 17.46 4.22
CA VAL A 676 -6.55 18.77 3.57
C VAL A 676 -7.63 19.64 4.23
N SER A 677 -7.28 20.32 5.32
CA SER A 677 -8.10 21.41 5.86
C SER A 677 -7.79 22.72 5.11
N HIS A 678 -8.75 23.23 4.36
CA HIS A 678 -8.62 24.49 3.62
C HIS A 678 -9.77 25.45 3.90
N SER A 679 -9.44 26.61 4.48
CA SER A 679 -10.41 27.70 4.66
C SER A 679 -10.88 28.25 3.32
N PRO A 680 -12.06 28.90 3.24
CA PRO A 680 -12.55 29.51 2.00
C PRO A 680 -11.64 30.63 1.45
N LEU A 681 -10.77 31.22 2.29
CA LEU A 681 -9.86 32.31 1.91
C LEU A 681 -8.62 31.77 1.19
N ASP A 682 -8.01 30.70 1.71
CA ASP A 682 -6.85 30.05 1.10
C ASP A 682 -7.17 29.59 -0.34
N ARG A 683 -8.38 29.04 -0.53
CA ARG A 683 -8.88 28.60 -1.85
C ARG A 683 -8.93 29.71 -2.90
N ARG A 684 -9.03 31.01 -2.53
CA ARG A 684 -8.96 32.12 -3.50
C ARG A 684 -7.52 32.49 -3.84
N ALA A 685 -6.65 32.62 -2.84
CA ALA A 685 -5.23 32.93 -3.06
C ALA A 685 -4.56 31.87 -3.95
N LEU A 686 -4.83 30.58 -3.69
CA LEU A 686 -4.37 29.45 -4.50
C LEU A 686 -4.88 29.50 -5.96
N ARG A 687 -6.10 30.00 -6.21
CA ARG A 687 -6.67 30.12 -7.56
C ARG A 687 -5.96 31.18 -8.40
N ASP A 688 -5.70 32.35 -7.83
CA ASP A 688 -4.97 33.41 -8.55
C ASP A 688 -3.49 33.06 -8.75
N GLN A 689 -2.85 32.42 -7.77
CA GLN A 689 -1.49 31.89 -7.91
C GLN A 689 -1.41 30.82 -9.02
N ARG A 690 -2.34 29.85 -9.06
CA ARG A 690 -2.42 28.83 -10.11
C ARG A 690 -2.69 29.43 -11.49
N ARG A 691 -3.53 30.46 -11.58
CA ARG A 691 -3.78 31.22 -12.82
C ARG A 691 -2.50 31.89 -13.33
N LEU A 692 -1.74 32.56 -12.46
CA LEU A 692 -0.49 33.22 -12.82
C LEU A 692 0.60 32.22 -13.24
N ALA A 693 0.75 31.10 -12.52
CA ALA A 693 1.65 30.02 -12.88
C ALA A 693 1.32 29.41 -14.25
N ASN A 694 0.04 29.14 -14.52
CA ASN A 694 -0.43 28.62 -15.81
C ASN A 694 -0.20 29.62 -16.96
N LEU A 695 -0.43 30.92 -16.74
CA LEU A 695 -0.13 31.98 -17.71
C LEU A 695 1.37 32.06 -18.01
N PHE A 696 2.22 31.99 -16.99
CA PHE A 696 3.68 31.95 -17.15
C PHE A 696 4.14 30.72 -17.93
N ALA A 697 3.69 29.52 -17.55
CA ALA A 697 4.01 28.27 -18.25
C ALA A 697 3.47 28.25 -19.70
N CYS A 698 2.32 28.89 -19.97
CA CYS A 698 1.79 29.05 -21.33
C CYS A 698 2.67 30.00 -22.17
N LYS A 699 3.09 31.13 -21.60
CA LYS A 699 4.00 32.09 -22.24
C LYS A 699 5.35 31.45 -22.55
N LEU A 700 5.94 30.74 -21.59
CA LEU A 700 7.22 30.05 -21.74
C LEU A 700 7.16 28.95 -22.82
N ARG A 701 6.10 28.12 -22.81
CA ARG A 701 5.86 27.11 -23.87
C ARG A 701 5.65 27.74 -25.24
N THR A 702 4.98 28.90 -25.31
CA THR A 702 4.76 29.61 -26.58
C THR A 702 6.06 30.19 -27.13
N GLN A 703 6.90 30.79 -26.28
CA GLN A 703 8.23 31.27 -26.66
C GLN A 703 9.13 30.12 -27.13
N LYS A 704 9.26 29.04 -26.33
CA LYS A 704 10.08 27.87 -26.65
C LYS A 704 9.62 27.13 -27.92
N ARG A 705 8.33 27.15 -28.24
CA ARG A 705 7.80 26.57 -29.49
C ARG A 705 7.84 27.53 -30.68
N GLY A 706 7.97 28.84 -30.46
CA GLY A 706 8.03 29.86 -31.51
C GLY A 706 9.13 29.56 -32.53
N SER A 707 10.35 29.35 -32.07
CA SER A 707 11.54 28.98 -32.87
C SER A 707 11.43 27.64 -33.62
N HIS A 708 10.37 26.85 -33.39
CA HIS A 708 10.15 25.55 -34.03
C HIS A 708 8.85 25.49 -34.84
N ARG A 709 7.99 26.51 -34.79
CA ARG A 709 6.74 26.56 -35.57
C ARG A 709 7.02 26.70 -37.07
N ASP A 710 8.06 27.44 -37.43
CA ASP A 710 8.42 27.73 -38.82
C ASP A 710 9.25 26.61 -39.49
N ARG A 711 9.47 25.46 -38.82
CA ARG A 711 10.17 24.30 -39.41
C ARG A 711 9.47 23.66 -40.61
N ARG A 712 8.24 24.09 -40.94
CA ARG A 712 7.46 23.63 -42.10
C ARG A 712 6.79 24.79 -42.85
N SER A 713 7.21 26.04 -42.62
CA SER A 713 6.70 27.15 -43.42
C SER A 713 7.40 27.14 -44.78
N ASN A 714 6.62 27.26 -45.86
CA ASN A 714 7.15 27.43 -47.20
C ASN A 714 7.64 28.89 -47.36
N VAL A 715 8.78 29.20 -46.77
CA VAL A 715 9.43 30.50 -46.93
C VAL A 715 10.03 30.56 -48.33
N VAL A 716 9.28 31.14 -49.25
CA VAL A 716 9.81 31.51 -50.58
C VAL A 716 10.76 32.68 -50.36
N HIS A 717 12.05 32.46 -50.58
CA HIS A 717 13.01 33.56 -50.67
C HIS A 717 12.67 34.39 -51.92
N GLN A 718 12.03 35.55 -51.73
CA GLN A 718 11.98 36.59 -52.75
C GLN A 718 13.36 37.24 -52.83
N GLY A 719 14.22 36.64 -53.64
CA GLY A 719 15.52 37.16 -54.04
C GLY A 719 15.78 36.71 -55.47
N ASP A 720 15.21 37.47 -56.41
CA ASP A 720 15.66 37.67 -57.80
C ASP A 720 14.57 38.44 -58.57
N TYR A 721 14.55 39.76 -58.39
CA TYR A 721 13.96 40.79 -59.27
C TYR A 721 14.71 42.11 -59.06
#